data_AF-A0A847GL14-F1
#
_entry.id   AF-A0A847GL14-F1
#
_cell.length_a   1.000
_cell.length_b   1.000
_cell.length_c   1.000
_cell.angle_alpha   90.00
_cell.angle_beta   90.00
_cell.angle_gamma   90.00
#
_symmetry.space_group_name_H-M   'P 1'
#
loop_
_entity.id
_entity.type
_entity.pdbx_description
1 polymer ?
#
loop_
_entity_poly.entity_id
_entity_poly.type
_entity_poly.pdbx_seq_one_letter_code
_entity_poly.pdbx_strand_id
1 'polypeptide(L)'
;MSTITLPANQWSFAAEDQTVARALAARLPEQLFDAHAHLYEQEHIAPGQALIQSGPAAAGADVWRRCLGQQVGEPRLGHALCLPFPSRHGDPAAANRFVLNEVRPRKHLRALVLAGPATPRAEIERLLDADPQIVGFKVYHLLARQEDTFQCPPSDYIPDWIWQAADARGLLILLHLVRDGALADRENQQYIRRYCERYPRARLVLAHAARGFHAPNTARGVASLRGVTNVWFDTAAVCEADPIAAILDEFGPRRVLWGSDFPVSQQRGRCVTLGTGFAWITTDQVEWNERAFFGRPVLVGLESTRAVLDAVDRLGLDAADLRDIFHDNAARLTGLLVESGTLTQDLYRTAKTRIPGGTQLLSKRPEMAAPNQWPAYFREARGCEVWDLDGRHYFDCSMHGIGATLLGFRDPDVTRAVQRRVALGNLCTLNPPEEVELAERLCAIHPWAEQARFTRTGGEAMAVAVRIARATTDRSAVAFCGYHGWHDWYLAANLGETDALNGHLLPGLEPLGVPRELRGTSFAFAYNDRQQFDRILDQQGQRLAAVVMEPCRGRDPEPGFLQYVRDRAHEVGAVLIFDEITIGWRLCLGGAHLRLGVAPDIAVFGKTISNGHPLGAIIGTGQAMQGAQGSFISSSYWTDGVGPAAGLATIGKLSRIDVPAHCAQIGERMKAAWRDHAETHQLPVRVDDGYPALARFAFEHPQAAELKTFYIQCLLDRGFLGHTAIYVSWSHTPEIIGAYADAVGEVFGEIAAALRQGDLVARLRGPVAHSGFKRLI
;
A
#
# COMPACT_ATOMS: atom_id res chain seq x y z
N MET A 1 3.06 -59.62 -27.38
CA MET A 1 3.39 -59.00 -28.68
C MET A 1 2.16 -58.28 -29.18
N SER A 2 2.22 -56.95 -29.18
CA SER A 2 1.50 -55.98 -30.01
C SER A 2 1.99 -54.61 -29.53
N THR A 3 3.23 -54.29 -29.87
CA THR A 3 3.78 -52.94 -29.84
C THR A 3 2.89 -52.05 -30.71
N ILE A 4 2.01 -51.28 -30.07
CA ILE A 4 1.40 -50.12 -30.72
C ILE A 4 2.44 -49.02 -30.63
N THR A 5 3.29 -48.99 -31.65
CA THR A 5 4.12 -47.84 -32.00
C THR A 5 3.17 -46.68 -32.31
N LEU A 6 3.06 -45.69 -31.42
CA LEU A 6 2.39 -44.42 -31.72
C LEU A 6 3.34 -43.58 -32.60
N PRO A 7 3.04 -43.25 -33.87
CA PRO A 7 3.86 -42.34 -34.64
C PRO A 7 3.38 -40.89 -34.52
N ALA A 8 4.31 -39.97 -34.23
CA ALA A 8 4.41 -38.59 -34.70
C ALA A 8 3.21 -37.61 -34.56
N ASN A 9 2.90 -37.19 -33.31
CA ASN A 9 2.60 -35.81 -32.86
C ASN A 9 2.08 -35.90 -31.40
N GLN A 10 2.90 -35.58 -30.39
CA GLN A 10 2.55 -35.91 -28.99
C GLN A 10 1.77 -34.80 -28.24
N TRP A 11 1.53 -33.64 -28.85
CA TRP A 11 0.66 -32.62 -28.26
C TRP A 11 -0.80 -32.94 -28.54
N SER A 12 -1.48 -33.52 -27.54
CA SER A 12 -2.89 -33.93 -27.61
C SER A 12 -3.73 -33.21 -26.57
N PHE A 13 -4.95 -32.81 -26.94
CA PHE A 13 -5.93 -32.22 -26.04
C PHE A 13 -7.05 -33.23 -25.76
N ALA A 14 -6.99 -33.88 -24.60
CA ALA A 14 -7.84 -35.01 -24.24
C ALA A 14 -9.19 -34.56 -23.66
N ALA A 15 -10.10 -35.51 -23.43
CA ALA A 15 -11.42 -35.24 -22.87
C ALA A 15 -11.34 -34.66 -21.44
N GLU A 16 -10.37 -35.10 -20.65
CA GLU A 16 -10.09 -34.59 -19.31
C GLU A 16 -9.66 -33.11 -19.37
N ASP A 17 -8.78 -32.77 -20.32
CA ASP A 17 -8.33 -31.40 -20.54
C ASP A 17 -9.50 -30.49 -20.93
N GLN A 18 -10.40 -30.97 -21.80
CA GLN A 18 -11.61 -30.23 -22.18
C GLN A 18 -12.52 -29.93 -21.00
N THR A 19 -12.70 -30.90 -20.09
CA THR A 19 -13.52 -30.71 -18.89
C THR A 19 -12.93 -29.62 -18.00
N VAL A 20 -11.62 -29.67 -17.74
CA VAL A 20 -10.93 -28.66 -16.92
C VAL A 20 -10.95 -27.30 -17.61
N ALA A 21 -10.64 -27.22 -18.90
CA ALA A 21 -10.67 -25.98 -19.68
C ALA A 21 -12.04 -25.28 -19.62
N ARG A 22 -13.14 -26.04 -19.77
CA ARG A 22 -14.50 -25.48 -19.66
C ARG A 22 -14.78 -24.91 -18.27
N ALA A 23 -14.32 -25.57 -17.21
CA ALA A 23 -14.48 -25.09 -15.84
C ALA A 23 -13.70 -23.78 -15.61
N LEU A 24 -12.48 -23.67 -16.14
CA LEU A 24 -11.65 -22.47 -16.01
C LEU A 24 -12.18 -21.31 -16.88
N ALA A 25 -12.73 -21.59 -18.06
CA ALA A 25 -13.17 -20.58 -19.02
C ALA A 25 -14.23 -19.60 -18.46
N ALA A 26 -15.06 -20.05 -17.51
CA ALA A 26 -16.07 -19.20 -16.86
C ALA A 26 -15.46 -18.10 -15.98
N ARG A 27 -14.20 -18.27 -15.55
CA ARG A 27 -13.49 -17.37 -14.63
C ARG A 27 -12.47 -16.48 -15.35
N LEU A 28 -12.11 -16.82 -16.59
CA LEU A 28 -11.14 -16.04 -17.36
C LEU A 28 -11.74 -14.74 -17.90
N PRO A 29 -10.96 -13.66 -18.01
CA PRO A 29 -11.39 -12.41 -18.65
C PRO A 29 -11.50 -12.56 -20.18
N GLU A 30 -12.23 -11.64 -20.81
CA GLU A 30 -12.54 -11.70 -22.25
C GLU A 30 -11.31 -11.63 -23.15
N GLN A 31 -10.24 -10.96 -22.70
CA GLN A 31 -8.96 -10.87 -23.41
C GLN A 31 -7.85 -11.40 -22.52
N LEU A 32 -6.91 -12.11 -23.14
CA LEU A 32 -5.73 -12.70 -22.53
C LEU A 32 -4.48 -12.25 -23.28
N PHE A 33 -3.42 -12.05 -22.50
CA PHE A 33 -2.08 -11.79 -22.98
C PHE A 33 -1.18 -12.89 -22.43
N ASP A 34 -0.62 -13.74 -23.29
CA ASP A 34 0.38 -14.71 -22.85
C ASP A 34 1.74 -14.03 -22.66
N ALA A 35 2.11 -13.74 -21.42
CA ALA A 35 3.36 -13.02 -21.11
C ALA A 35 4.62 -13.88 -21.27
N HIS A 36 4.49 -15.17 -21.58
CA HIS A 36 5.62 -16.09 -21.69
C HIS A 36 5.33 -17.20 -22.70
N ALA A 37 5.51 -16.91 -24.00
CA ALA A 37 5.34 -17.89 -25.07
C ALA A 37 6.68 -18.18 -25.77
N HIS A 38 7.27 -19.35 -25.56
CA HIS A 38 8.42 -19.77 -26.34
C HIS A 38 8.02 -20.28 -27.72
N LEU A 39 8.60 -19.68 -28.76
CA LEU A 39 8.52 -20.19 -30.12
C LEU A 39 9.85 -20.84 -30.50
N TYR A 40 9.79 -21.94 -31.24
CA TYR A 40 10.98 -22.70 -31.60
C TYR A 40 10.92 -23.38 -32.96
N GLU A 41 12.12 -23.71 -33.44
CA GLU A 41 12.37 -24.67 -34.51
C GLU A 41 13.49 -25.59 -34.02
N GLN A 42 13.27 -26.91 -34.06
CA GLN A 42 14.17 -27.90 -33.44
C GLN A 42 15.59 -27.83 -34.00
N GLU A 43 15.77 -27.37 -35.24
CA GLU A 43 17.08 -27.21 -35.86
C GLU A 43 17.97 -26.14 -35.20
N HIS A 44 17.36 -25.16 -34.53
CA HIS A 44 18.08 -24.11 -33.79
C HIS A 44 18.48 -24.54 -32.39
N ILE A 45 18.09 -25.75 -31.97
CA ILE A 45 18.18 -26.25 -30.61
C ILE A 45 19.08 -27.47 -30.60
N ALA A 46 19.93 -27.60 -29.57
CA ALA A 46 20.77 -28.76 -29.44
C ALA A 46 19.93 -30.05 -29.23
N PRO A 47 20.36 -31.20 -29.79
CA PRO A 47 19.67 -32.47 -29.57
C PRO A 47 19.54 -32.82 -28.08
N GLY A 48 18.48 -33.55 -27.71
CA GLY A 48 18.33 -34.08 -26.35
C GLY A 48 17.46 -33.26 -25.40
N GLN A 49 16.83 -32.16 -25.85
CA GLN A 49 15.98 -31.34 -24.99
C GLN A 49 14.57 -31.94 -24.83
N ALA A 50 14.38 -32.72 -23.77
CA ALA A 50 13.16 -33.51 -23.49
C ALA A 50 11.85 -32.71 -23.60
N LEU A 51 11.85 -31.43 -23.21
CA LEU A 51 10.63 -30.62 -23.12
C LEU A 51 9.92 -30.38 -24.47
N ILE A 52 10.63 -30.49 -25.60
CA ILE A 52 10.09 -30.26 -26.94
C ILE A 52 10.24 -31.45 -27.88
N GLN A 53 10.86 -32.55 -27.43
CA GLN A 53 11.04 -33.77 -28.23
C GLN A 53 9.70 -34.38 -28.68
N SER A 54 8.68 -34.16 -27.87
CA SER A 54 7.31 -34.62 -28.07
C SER A 54 6.50 -33.76 -29.06
N GLY A 55 6.94 -32.52 -29.28
CA GLY A 55 6.25 -31.52 -30.08
C GLY A 55 6.55 -31.58 -31.58
N PRO A 56 5.92 -30.70 -32.38
CA PRO A 56 6.24 -30.53 -33.79
C PRO A 56 7.67 -30.02 -33.98
N ALA A 57 8.23 -30.23 -35.19
CA ALA A 57 9.57 -29.76 -35.55
C ALA A 57 9.70 -28.22 -35.46
N ALA A 58 8.64 -27.49 -35.80
CA ALA A 58 8.52 -26.05 -35.62
C ALA A 58 7.21 -25.71 -34.88
N ALA A 59 7.30 -24.84 -33.88
CA ALA A 59 6.18 -24.32 -33.11
C ALA A 59 6.21 -22.78 -33.16
N GLY A 60 5.64 -22.24 -34.25
CA GLY A 60 5.45 -20.80 -34.43
C GLY A 60 4.15 -20.27 -33.79
N ALA A 61 3.79 -19.03 -34.13
CA ALA A 61 2.66 -18.34 -33.51
C ALA A 61 1.31 -19.04 -33.78
N ASP A 62 1.13 -19.63 -34.96
CA ASP A 62 -0.13 -20.33 -35.28
C ASP A 62 -0.28 -21.64 -34.48
N VAL A 63 0.83 -22.33 -34.22
CA VAL A 63 0.85 -23.54 -33.38
C VAL A 63 0.55 -23.18 -31.93
N TRP A 64 1.19 -22.13 -31.41
CA TRP A 64 0.90 -21.56 -30.09
C TRP A 64 -0.59 -21.24 -29.94
N ARG A 65 -1.14 -20.44 -30.87
CA ARG A 65 -2.54 -20.00 -30.84
C ARG A 65 -3.51 -21.17 -30.84
N ARG A 66 -3.28 -22.16 -31.71
CA ARG A 66 -4.11 -23.37 -31.78
C ARG A 66 -4.07 -24.17 -30.47
N CYS A 67 -2.87 -24.46 -29.97
CA CYS A 67 -2.69 -25.32 -28.79
C CYS A 67 -3.18 -24.64 -27.50
N LEU A 68 -2.77 -23.40 -27.26
CA LEU A 68 -3.21 -22.66 -26.08
C LEU A 68 -4.69 -22.27 -26.19
N GLY A 69 -5.17 -21.96 -27.39
CA GLY A 69 -6.58 -21.64 -27.65
C GLY A 69 -7.55 -22.76 -27.27
N GLN A 70 -7.11 -24.02 -27.35
CA GLN A 70 -7.89 -25.15 -26.83
C GLN A 70 -8.04 -25.12 -25.30
N GLN A 71 -7.02 -24.63 -24.58
CA GLN A 71 -6.99 -24.61 -23.11
C GLN A 71 -7.76 -23.43 -22.53
N VAL A 72 -7.64 -22.24 -23.13
CA VAL A 72 -8.19 -20.99 -22.57
C VAL A 72 -9.26 -20.32 -23.42
N GLY A 73 -9.54 -20.84 -24.62
CA GLY A 73 -10.47 -20.27 -25.58
C GLY A 73 -9.79 -19.34 -26.57
N GLU A 74 -9.65 -19.80 -27.83
CA GLU A 74 -8.93 -19.10 -28.89
C GLU A 74 -9.32 -17.61 -29.08
N PRO A 75 -10.60 -17.21 -29.07
CA PRO A 75 -10.97 -15.81 -29.25
C PRO A 75 -10.41 -14.85 -28.19
N ARG A 76 -10.05 -15.39 -27.00
CA ARG A 76 -9.49 -14.60 -25.91
C ARG A 76 -7.99 -14.32 -26.10
N LEU A 77 -7.28 -15.16 -26.86
CA LEU A 77 -5.84 -15.02 -27.10
C LEU A 77 -5.56 -13.90 -28.12
N GLY A 78 -5.57 -12.67 -27.62
CA GLY A 78 -5.35 -11.47 -28.43
C GLY A 78 -3.87 -11.09 -28.56
N HIS A 79 -3.04 -11.42 -27.57
CA HIS A 79 -1.67 -10.91 -27.47
C HIS A 79 -0.71 -11.96 -26.90
N ALA A 80 0.57 -11.86 -27.24
CA ALA A 80 1.62 -12.62 -26.58
C ALA A 80 2.97 -11.89 -26.60
N LEU A 81 3.77 -12.18 -25.58
CA LEU A 81 5.20 -11.92 -25.55
C LEU A 81 5.89 -13.21 -25.99
N CYS A 82 6.34 -13.21 -27.24
CA CYS A 82 7.02 -14.33 -27.87
C CYS A 82 8.52 -14.25 -27.59
N LEU A 83 9.13 -15.38 -27.28
CA LEU A 83 10.56 -15.45 -26.99
C LEU A 83 11.19 -16.71 -27.59
N PRO A 84 12.48 -16.68 -27.97
CA PRO A 84 13.16 -17.88 -28.45
C PRO A 84 13.29 -18.91 -27.34
N PHE A 85 13.18 -20.19 -27.70
CA PHE A 85 13.44 -21.28 -26.76
C PHE A 85 14.94 -21.43 -26.48
N PRO A 86 15.39 -21.35 -25.21
CA PRO A 86 16.79 -21.35 -24.87
C PRO A 86 17.36 -22.77 -24.97
N SER A 87 18.56 -22.88 -25.54
CA SER A 87 19.27 -24.15 -25.67
C SER A 87 20.76 -23.95 -25.46
N ARG A 88 21.37 -24.89 -24.75
CA ARG A 88 22.83 -24.92 -24.60
C ARG A 88 23.42 -25.51 -25.87
N HIS A 89 24.41 -24.83 -26.45
CA HIS A 89 25.00 -25.22 -27.75
C HIS A 89 24.04 -25.15 -28.95
N GLY A 90 22.89 -24.47 -28.82
CA GLY A 90 22.02 -24.14 -29.95
C GLY A 90 22.53 -22.93 -30.75
N ASP A 91 21.70 -22.41 -31.65
CA ASP A 91 21.94 -21.19 -32.41
C ASP A 91 20.99 -20.06 -31.96
N PRO A 92 21.43 -19.19 -31.00
CA PRO A 92 20.63 -18.07 -30.53
C PRO A 92 20.26 -17.07 -31.63
N ALA A 93 21.10 -16.88 -32.64
CA ALA A 93 20.84 -15.93 -33.71
C ALA A 93 19.74 -16.46 -34.65
N ALA A 94 19.77 -17.74 -34.97
CA ALA A 94 18.71 -18.38 -35.74
C ALA A 94 17.40 -18.45 -34.97
N ALA A 95 17.44 -18.78 -33.68
CA ALA A 95 16.26 -18.77 -32.82
C ALA A 95 15.63 -17.37 -32.73
N ASN A 96 16.45 -16.31 -32.59
CA ASN A 96 15.99 -14.92 -32.67
C ASN A 96 15.31 -14.62 -34.01
N ARG A 97 15.93 -14.98 -35.14
CA ARG A 97 15.35 -14.75 -36.49
C ARG A 97 14.00 -15.46 -36.64
N PHE A 98 13.88 -16.70 -36.17
CA PHE A 98 12.63 -17.46 -36.22
C PHE A 98 11.49 -16.73 -35.50
N VAL A 99 11.71 -16.33 -34.23
CA VAL A 99 10.69 -15.59 -33.46
C VAL A 99 10.32 -14.27 -34.12
N LEU A 100 11.30 -13.52 -34.64
CA LEU A 100 11.03 -12.24 -35.31
C LEU A 100 10.23 -12.43 -36.61
N ASN A 101 10.49 -13.49 -37.38
CA ASN A 101 9.71 -13.81 -38.58
C ASN A 101 8.25 -14.13 -38.22
N GLU A 102 7.99 -14.76 -37.09
CA GLU A 102 6.64 -15.02 -36.58
C GLU A 102 5.95 -13.74 -36.07
N VAL A 103 6.68 -12.83 -35.41
CA VAL A 103 6.12 -11.65 -34.74
C VAL A 103 5.87 -10.47 -35.69
N ARG A 104 6.78 -10.19 -36.63
CA ARG A 104 6.70 -9.04 -37.57
C ARG A 104 5.37 -8.91 -38.33
N PRO A 105 4.76 -9.98 -38.87
CA PRO A 105 3.48 -9.87 -39.55
C PRO A 105 2.30 -9.64 -38.60
N ARG A 106 2.47 -9.81 -37.28
CA ARG A 106 1.39 -9.84 -36.28
C ARG A 106 1.55 -8.69 -35.28
N LYS A 107 0.87 -7.56 -35.54
CA LYS A 107 1.00 -6.31 -34.74
C LYS A 107 0.61 -6.40 -33.26
N HIS A 108 -0.15 -7.43 -32.90
CA HIS A 108 -0.56 -7.73 -31.53
C HIS A 108 0.47 -8.59 -30.77
N LEU A 109 1.52 -9.08 -31.44
CA LEU A 109 2.59 -9.82 -30.80
C LEU A 109 3.80 -8.93 -30.54
N ARG A 110 4.55 -9.29 -29.50
CA ARG A 110 5.80 -8.65 -29.10
C ARG A 110 6.88 -9.70 -28.94
N ALA A 111 8.13 -9.32 -29.13
CA ALA A 111 9.27 -10.22 -29.08
C ALA A 111 10.25 -9.84 -27.97
N LEU A 112 10.81 -10.84 -27.30
CA LEU A 112 12.11 -10.72 -26.65
C LEU A 112 13.17 -11.36 -27.53
N VAL A 113 14.40 -10.84 -27.48
CA VAL A 113 15.55 -11.47 -28.13
C VAL A 113 16.41 -12.20 -27.10
N LEU A 114 16.83 -13.42 -27.43
CA LEU A 114 17.76 -14.21 -26.64
C LEU A 114 19.15 -13.57 -26.72
N ALA A 115 19.71 -13.19 -25.56
CA ALA A 115 21.02 -12.58 -25.44
C ALA A 115 21.75 -13.03 -24.18
N GLY A 116 23.07 -13.17 -24.27
CA GLY A 116 23.92 -13.57 -23.15
C GLY A 116 25.38 -13.13 -23.32
N PRO A 117 26.30 -13.64 -22.50
CA PRO A 117 27.71 -13.21 -22.45
C PRO A 117 28.50 -13.42 -23.74
N ALA A 118 28.09 -14.37 -24.58
CA ALA A 118 28.73 -14.66 -25.87
C ALA A 118 28.06 -13.95 -27.05
N THR A 119 26.91 -13.30 -26.83
CA THR A 119 26.16 -12.61 -27.88
C THR A 119 26.83 -11.27 -28.23
N PRO A 120 27.14 -11.00 -29.51
CA PRO A 120 27.69 -9.71 -29.91
C PRO A 120 26.69 -8.57 -29.67
N ARG A 121 27.04 -7.61 -28.81
CA ARG A 121 26.19 -6.44 -28.48
C ARG A 121 25.67 -5.70 -29.72
N ALA A 122 26.54 -5.45 -30.69
CA ALA A 122 26.21 -4.72 -31.92
C ALA A 122 25.18 -5.45 -32.80
N GLU A 123 25.06 -6.77 -32.69
CA GLU A 123 24.01 -7.52 -33.38
C GLU A 123 22.65 -7.25 -32.76
N ILE A 124 22.56 -7.33 -31.43
CA ILE A 124 21.32 -7.09 -30.70
C ILE A 124 20.87 -5.63 -30.82
N GLU A 125 21.79 -4.66 -30.74
CA GLU A 125 21.46 -3.24 -30.94
C GLU A 125 20.85 -2.99 -32.33
N ARG A 126 21.42 -3.60 -33.40
CA ARG A 126 20.82 -3.51 -34.75
C ARG A 126 19.42 -4.10 -34.82
N LEU A 127 19.14 -5.21 -34.12
CA LEU A 127 17.80 -5.78 -34.07
C LEU A 127 16.82 -4.82 -33.39
N LEU A 128 17.19 -4.29 -32.21
CA LEU A 128 16.38 -3.35 -31.44
C LEU A 128 16.05 -2.08 -32.23
N ASP A 129 17.03 -1.54 -32.95
CA ASP A 129 16.84 -0.32 -33.74
C ASP A 129 16.00 -0.57 -35.00
N ALA A 130 15.99 -1.80 -35.53
CA ALA A 130 15.27 -2.16 -36.74
C ALA A 130 13.80 -2.54 -36.53
N ASP A 131 13.42 -3.00 -35.33
CA ASP A 131 12.10 -3.58 -35.10
C ASP A 131 11.47 -3.14 -33.75
N PRO A 132 10.45 -2.26 -33.78
CA PRO A 132 9.81 -1.76 -32.57
C PRO A 132 8.94 -2.81 -31.86
N GLN A 133 8.70 -3.99 -32.46
CA GLN A 133 8.01 -5.08 -31.78
C GLN A 133 8.95 -5.84 -30.82
N ILE A 134 10.27 -5.57 -30.87
CA ILE A 134 11.22 -6.09 -29.89
C ILE A 134 11.18 -5.20 -28.64
N VAL A 135 10.73 -5.77 -27.54
CA VAL A 135 10.50 -5.04 -26.28
C VAL A 135 11.45 -5.45 -25.16
N GLY A 136 12.44 -6.31 -25.44
CA GLY A 136 13.47 -6.63 -24.47
C GLY A 136 14.23 -7.93 -24.71
N PHE A 137 14.74 -8.49 -23.61
CA PHE A 137 15.71 -9.57 -23.63
C PHE A 137 15.18 -10.82 -22.90
N LYS A 138 15.33 -11.98 -23.54
CA LYS A 138 15.31 -13.27 -22.85
C LYS A 138 16.75 -13.58 -22.45
N VAL A 139 16.99 -13.64 -21.15
CA VAL A 139 18.26 -14.10 -20.58
C VAL A 139 18.05 -15.47 -19.97
N TYR A 140 19.06 -16.33 -20.05
CA TYR A 140 18.92 -17.70 -19.56
C TYR A 140 20.25 -18.29 -19.12
N HIS A 141 20.23 -19.04 -18.02
CA HIS A 141 21.42 -19.63 -17.41
C HIS A 141 22.21 -20.57 -18.34
N LEU A 142 21.55 -21.22 -19.32
CA LEU A 142 22.23 -22.05 -20.33
C LEU A 142 23.17 -21.25 -21.25
N LEU A 143 23.11 -19.91 -21.22
CA LEU A 143 24.05 -19.03 -21.92
C LEU A 143 25.26 -18.64 -21.06
N ALA A 144 25.31 -19.04 -19.79
CA ALA A 144 26.46 -18.80 -18.93
C ALA A 144 27.71 -19.50 -19.49
N ARG A 145 28.89 -18.95 -19.19
CA ARG A 145 30.17 -19.53 -19.64
C ARG A 145 30.55 -20.81 -18.90
N GLN A 146 30.03 -20.99 -17.68
CA GLN A 146 30.38 -22.12 -16.82
C GLN A 146 29.57 -23.37 -17.14
N GLU A 147 30.12 -24.53 -16.75
CA GLU A 147 29.53 -25.81 -17.12
C GLU A 147 28.31 -26.19 -16.26
N ASP A 148 28.39 -26.03 -14.94
CA ASP A 148 27.21 -26.13 -14.08
C ASP A 148 26.42 -24.83 -14.11
N THR A 149 25.25 -24.87 -14.74
CA THR A 149 24.40 -23.69 -14.90
C THR A 149 23.26 -23.63 -13.89
N PHE A 150 23.06 -24.66 -13.05
CA PHE A 150 21.95 -24.67 -12.09
C PHE A 150 22.29 -23.95 -10.78
N GLN A 151 23.55 -23.55 -10.54
CA GLN A 151 23.91 -22.75 -9.37
C GLN A 151 24.54 -21.40 -9.72
N CYS A 152 24.53 -21.02 -11.00
CA CYS A 152 25.16 -19.76 -11.43
C CYS A 152 24.39 -18.53 -10.92
N PRO A 153 25.09 -17.47 -10.48
CA PRO A 153 24.46 -16.18 -10.21
C PRO A 153 24.00 -15.50 -11.51
N PRO A 154 23.00 -14.62 -11.46
CA PRO A 154 22.53 -13.84 -12.61
C PRO A 154 23.63 -13.09 -13.39
N SER A 155 24.68 -12.64 -12.70
CA SER A 155 25.83 -11.97 -13.33
C SER A 155 26.54 -12.80 -14.40
N ASP A 156 26.44 -14.13 -14.34
CA ASP A 156 27.19 -15.02 -15.21
C ASP A 156 26.54 -15.20 -16.58
N TYR A 157 25.26 -14.85 -16.71
CA TYR A 157 24.49 -14.93 -17.95
C TYR A 157 23.78 -13.62 -18.33
N ILE A 158 23.89 -12.57 -17.52
CA ILE A 158 23.37 -11.22 -17.83
C ILE A 158 24.53 -10.22 -17.80
N PRO A 159 25.17 -9.95 -18.96
CA PRO A 159 26.19 -8.91 -19.02
C PRO A 159 25.61 -7.51 -18.76
N ASP A 160 26.40 -6.63 -18.13
CA ASP A 160 26.01 -5.26 -17.74
C ASP A 160 25.43 -4.42 -18.90
N TRP A 161 25.86 -4.67 -20.14
CA TRP A 161 25.35 -3.94 -21.29
C TRP A 161 23.87 -4.21 -21.56
N ILE A 162 23.33 -5.38 -21.17
CA ILE A 162 21.89 -5.68 -21.30
C ILE A 162 21.09 -4.76 -20.39
N TRP A 163 21.53 -4.60 -19.14
CA TRP A 163 20.90 -3.66 -18.20
C TRP A 163 20.97 -2.21 -18.69
N GLN A 164 22.13 -1.79 -19.19
CA GLN A 164 22.30 -0.45 -19.77
C GLN A 164 21.38 -0.23 -20.98
N ALA A 165 21.30 -1.20 -21.88
CA ALA A 165 20.44 -1.13 -23.06
C ALA A 165 18.96 -1.12 -22.68
N ALA A 166 18.57 -1.94 -21.70
CA ALA A 166 17.22 -1.99 -21.17
C ALA A 166 16.81 -0.67 -20.52
N ASP A 167 17.68 -0.07 -19.71
CA ASP A 167 17.40 1.21 -19.07
C ASP A 167 17.26 2.36 -20.08
N ALA A 168 18.21 2.46 -21.02
CA ALA A 168 18.22 3.52 -22.02
C ALA A 168 16.94 3.56 -22.86
N ARG A 169 16.37 2.38 -23.17
CA ARG A 169 15.21 2.21 -24.05
C ARG A 169 13.91 1.84 -23.32
N GLY A 170 13.95 1.60 -21.99
CA GLY A 170 12.79 1.16 -21.22
C GLY A 170 12.33 -0.27 -21.52
N LEU A 171 13.26 -1.17 -21.82
CA LEU A 171 12.98 -2.55 -22.26
C LEU A 171 12.86 -3.54 -21.09
N LEU A 172 12.29 -4.70 -21.40
CA LEU A 172 12.12 -5.82 -20.49
C LEU A 172 13.40 -6.67 -20.38
N ILE A 173 13.63 -7.25 -19.21
CA ILE A 173 14.57 -8.36 -19.00
C ILE A 173 13.77 -9.49 -18.35
N LEU A 174 13.62 -10.62 -19.04
CA LEU A 174 12.93 -11.79 -18.51
C LEU A 174 13.94 -12.78 -17.91
N LEU A 175 14.01 -12.81 -16.58
CA LEU A 175 15.03 -13.47 -15.78
C LEU A 175 14.54 -14.80 -15.19
N HIS A 176 15.30 -15.88 -15.41
CA HIS A 176 15.15 -17.15 -14.72
C HIS A 176 16.16 -17.24 -13.58
N LEU A 177 15.70 -17.47 -12.35
CA LEU A 177 16.56 -17.79 -11.22
C LEU A 177 16.73 -19.31 -11.14
N VAL A 178 17.97 -19.79 -10.97
CA VAL A 178 18.28 -21.22 -11.07
C VAL A 178 18.91 -21.84 -9.82
N ARG A 179 19.39 -21.03 -8.88
CA ARG A 179 19.86 -21.51 -7.57
C ARG A 179 18.72 -22.14 -6.77
N ASP A 180 19.07 -23.07 -5.89
CA ASP A 180 18.09 -23.82 -5.09
C ASP A 180 17.23 -22.92 -4.20
N GLY A 181 17.84 -21.89 -3.62
CA GLY A 181 17.15 -20.89 -2.81
C GLY A 181 16.21 -20.00 -3.63
N ALA A 182 16.33 -19.97 -4.96
CA ALA A 182 15.51 -19.15 -5.84
C ALA A 182 15.45 -17.69 -5.34
N LEU A 183 14.25 -17.13 -5.14
CA LEU A 183 14.07 -15.79 -4.58
C LEU A 183 14.47 -15.66 -3.09
N ALA A 184 14.52 -16.76 -2.34
CA ALA A 184 15.01 -16.76 -0.95
C ALA A 184 16.54 -16.70 -0.85
N ASP A 185 17.26 -16.91 -1.96
CA ASP A 185 18.72 -16.80 -1.99
C ASP A 185 19.15 -15.35 -1.82
N ARG A 186 20.00 -15.08 -0.83
CA ARG A 186 20.42 -13.72 -0.46
C ARG A 186 21.19 -13.00 -1.57
N GLU A 187 21.99 -13.72 -2.36
CA GLU A 187 22.75 -13.12 -3.46
C GLU A 187 21.81 -12.74 -4.60
N ASN A 188 20.79 -13.56 -4.90
CA ASN A 188 19.75 -13.19 -5.86
C ASN A 188 19.00 -11.92 -5.43
N GLN A 189 18.63 -11.82 -4.15
CA GLN A 189 17.94 -10.63 -3.61
C GLN A 189 18.79 -9.37 -3.75
N GLN A 190 20.07 -9.46 -3.38
CA GLN A 190 21.03 -8.35 -3.48
C GLN A 190 21.28 -7.94 -4.93
N TYR A 191 21.42 -8.92 -5.83
CA TYR A 191 21.60 -8.67 -7.26
C TYR A 191 20.40 -7.91 -7.84
N ILE A 192 19.19 -8.44 -7.62
CA ILE A 192 17.95 -7.82 -8.14
C ILE A 192 17.84 -6.39 -7.65
N ARG A 193 17.94 -6.17 -6.33
CA ARG A 193 17.85 -4.84 -5.74
C ARG A 193 18.87 -3.87 -6.34
N ARG A 194 20.15 -4.24 -6.33
CA ARG A 194 21.24 -3.41 -6.83
C ARG A 194 21.03 -2.98 -8.29
N TYR A 195 20.65 -3.90 -9.16
CA TYR A 195 20.49 -3.59 -10.59
C TYR A 195 19.20 -2.84 -10.88
N CYS A 196 18.10 -3.17 -10.22
CA CYS A 196 16.85 -2.43 -10.35
C CYS A 196 16.98 -0.98 -9.86
N GLU A 197 17.70 -0.74 -8.76
CA GLU A 197 17.99 0.61 -8.25
C GLU A 197 18.94 1.39 -9.18
N ARG A 198 19.95 0.71 -9.75
CA ARG A 198 20.89 1.33 -10.70
C ARG A 198 20.27 1.65 -12.05
N TYR A 199 19.29 0.87 -12.49
CA TYR A 199 18.66 0.93 -13.81
C TYR A 199 17.14 1.05 -13.68
N PRO A 200 16.63 2.19 -13.20
CA PRO A 200 15.23 2.36 -12.81
C PRO A 200 14.26 2.29 -14.01
N ARG A 201 14.72 2.48 -15.24
CA ARG A 201 13.89 2.38 -16.46
C ARG A 201 13.87 0.97 -17.03
N ALA A 202 14.83 0.11 -16.68
CA ALA A 202 14.80 -1.30 -17.07
C ALA A 202 13.64 -2.01 -16.35
N ARG A 203 12.89 -2.86 -17.06
CA ARG A 203 11.71 -3.56 -16.52
C ARG A 203 12.04 -5.03 -16.30
N LEU A 204 12.27 -5.44 -15.05
CA LEU A 204 12.62 -6.83 -14.74
C LEU A 204 11.36 -7.69 -14.58
N VAL A 205 11.28 -8.78 -15.33
CA VAL A 205 10.25 -9.83 -15.17
C VAL A 205 10.91 -11.08 -14.62
N LEU A 206 10.53 -11.49 -13.42
CA LEU A 206 11.00 -12.73 -12.80
C LEU A 206 10.12 -13.90 -13.27
N ALA A 207 10.69 -14.77 -14.11
CA ALA A 207 10.00 -15.90 -14.70
C ALA A 207 9.65 -16.99 -13.67
N HIS A 208 8.57 -17.73 -13.94
CA HIS A 208 8.05 -18.78 -13.05
C HIS A 208 7.90 -18.29 -11.61
N ALA A 209 7.51 -17.03 -11.46
CA ALA A 209 7.31 -16.24 -10.27
C ALA A 209 8.53 -16.27 -9.35
N ALA A 210 9.69 -16.01 -9.96
CA ALA A 210 11.02 -16.07 -9.37
C ALA A 210 11.43 -17.50 -8.93
N ARG A 211 11.05 -18.47 -9.77
CA ARG A 211 11.15 -19.94 -9.57
C ARG A 211 10.28 -20.48 -8.42
N GLY A 212 9.10 -19.90 -8.25
CA GLY A 212 8.04 -20.29 -7.31
C GLY A 212 7.43 -21.67 -7.52
N PHE A 213 8.15 -22.61 -8.13
CA PHE A 213 7.84 -24.04 -8.06
C PHE A 213 8.01 -24.59 -6.64
N HIS A 214 8.71 -23.86 -5.76
CA HIS A 214 8.82 -24.17 -4.33
C HIS A 214 8.24 -23.01 -3.49
N ALA A 215 7.01 -23.18 -3.02
CA ALA A 215 6.24 -22.13 -2.33
C ALA A 215 6.97 -21.51 -1.11
N PRO A 216 7.62 -22.29 -0.22
CA PRO A 216 8.33 -21.74 0.92
C PRO A 216 9.49 -20.80 0.55
N ASN A 217 10.19 -21.04 -0.57
CA ASN A 217 11.24 -20.13 -1.03
C ASN A 217 10.65 -18.81 -1.50
N THR A 218 9.55 -18.84 -2.26
CA THR A 218 8.85 -17.61 -2.66
C THR A 218 8.41 -16.82 -1.43
N ALA A 219 7.69 -17.45 -0.49
CA ALA A 219 7.17 -16.78 0.70
C ALA A 219 8.27 -16.15 1.58
N ARG A 220 9.43 -16.81 1.72
CA ARG A 220 10.58 -16.26 2.46
C ARG A 220 11.31 -15.14 1.71
N GLY A 221 11.35 -15.22 0.37
CA GLY A 221 12.15 -14.33 -0.45
C GLY A 221 11.43 -13.05 -0.88
N VAL A 222 10.12 -13.11 -1.15
CA VAL A 222 9.40 -12.05 -1.87
C VAL A 222 9.41 -10.69 -1.15
N ALA A 223 9.30 -10.68 0.18
CA ALA A 223 9.30 -9.45 0.96
C ALA A 223 10.63 -8.67 0.87
N SER A 224 11.75 -9.33 0.51
CA SER A 224 13.05 -8.68 0.34
C SER A 224 13.09 -7.68 -0.83
N LEU A 225 12.15 -7.81 -1.77
CA LEU A 225 12.04 -6.95 -2.95
C LEU A 225 11.14 -5.72 -2.71
N ARG A 226 10.60 -5.51 -1.50
CA ARG A 226 9.82 -4.30 -1.18
C ARG A 226 10.62 -3.03 -1.49
N GLY A 227 9.95 -2.01 -2.03
CA GLY A 227 10.57 -0.77 -2.50
C GLY A 227 11.23 -0.85 -3.88
N VAL A 228 11.35 -2.04 -4.49
CA VAL A 228 11.81 -2.19 -5.88
C VAL A 228 10.61 -1.99 -6.82
N THR A 229 10.57 -0.87 -7.56
CA THR A 229 9.37 -0.41 -8.29
C THR A 229 9.27 -0.90 -9.74
N ASN A 230 10.36 -1.43 -10.29
CA ASN A 230 10.52 -1.87 -11.67
C ASN A 230 10.67 -3.41 -11.80
N VAL A 231 10.00 -4.17 -10.92
CA VAL A 231 9.95 -5.64 -10.95
C VAL A 231 8.52 -6.15 -11.13
N TRP A 232 8.38 -7.23 -11.91
CA TRP A 232 7.14 -7.97 -12.17
C TRP A 232 7.38 -9.48 -12.08
N PHE A 233 6.31 -10.26 -11.89
CA PHE A 233 6.36 -11.69 -11.64
C PHE A 233 5.51 -12.43 -12.67
N ASP A 234 6.14 -13.27 -13.48
CA ASP A 234 5.45 -14.10 -14.46
C ASP A 234 5.08 -15.45 -13.85
N THR A 235 3.80 -15.83 -13.86
CA THR A 235 3.31 -17.06 -13.19
C THR A 235 3.46 -18.33 -14.02
N ALA A 236 4.10 -18.25 -15.18
CA ALA A 236 4.13 -19.37 -16.12
C ALA A 236 4.66 -20.67 -15.51
N ALA A 237 3.98 -21.77 -15.84
CA ALA A 237 4.27 -23.13 -15.38
C ALA A 237 4.18 -23.38 -13.85
N VAL A 238 3.80 -22.39 -13.04
CA VAL A 238 3.61 -22.57 -11.58
C VAL A 238 2.24 -23.20 -11.32
N CYS A 239 2.22 -24.43 -10.79
CA CYS A 239 1.00 -25.22 -10.62
C CYS A 239 0.40 -25.18 -9.19
N GLU A 240 0.95 -24.35 -8.29
CA GLU A 240 0.49 -24.20 -6.91
C GLU A 240 0.07 -22.76 -6.64
N ALA A 241 -1.03 -22.56 -5.91
CA ALA A 241 -1.56 -21.24 -5.61
C ALA A 241 -0.74 -20.49 -4.55
N ASP A 242 -0.14 -21.21 -3.59
CA ASP A 242 0.65 -20.63 -2.49
C ASP A 242 1.79 -19.67 -2.91
N PRO A 243 2.68 -20.00 -3.87
CA PRO A 243 3.71 -19.06 -4.33
C PRO A 243 3.13 -17.81 -4.98
N ILE A 244 2.03 -17.96 -5.74
CA ILE A 244 1.36 -16.84 -6.43
C ILE A 244 0.67 -15.94 -5.39
N ALA A 245 -0.01 -16.53 -4.41
CA ALA A 245 -0.65 -15.82 -3.31
C ALA A 245 0.38 -15.03 -2.48
N ALA A 246 1.55 -15.61 -2.18
CA ALA A 246 2.61 -14.89 -1.48
C ALA A 246 3.09 -13.64 -2.24
N ILE A 247 3.12 -13.70 -3.58
CA ILE A 247 3.49 -12.54 -4.41
C ILE A 247 2.36 -11.52 -4.48
N LEU A 248 1.12 -11.97 -4.68
CA LEU A 248 -0.05 -11.08 -4.69
C LEU A 248 -0.23 -10.37 -3.35
N ASP A 249 0.01 -11.08 -2.23
CA ASP A 249 0.00 -10.48 -0.90
C ASP A 249 1.02 -9.34 -0.86
N GLU A 250 2.27 -9.55 -1.25
CA GLU A 250 3.30 -8.51 -1.15
C GLU A 250 3.13 -7.37 -2.17
N PHE A 251 2.93 -7.69 -3.45
CA PHE A 251 3.03 -6.76 -4.58
C PHE A 251 1.70 -6.39 -5.22
N GLY A 252 0.60 -7.03 -4.81
CA GLY A 252 -0.72 -6.80 -5.40
C GLY A 252 -0.83 -7.34 -6.84
N PRO A 253 -2.03 -7.21 -7.44
CA PRO A 253 -2.33 -7.79 -8.75
C PRO A 253 -1.61 -7.08 -9.92
N ARG A 254 -1.24 -5.80 -9.77
CA ARG A 254 -0.60 -4.97 -10.82
C ARG A 254 0.84 -5.37 -11.19
N ARG A 255 1.43 -6.33 -10.47
CA ARG A 255 2.81 -6.81 -10.70
C ARG A 255 2.88 -8.27 -11.13
N VAL A 256 1.75 -8.95 -11.24
CA VAL A 256 1.69 -10.38 -11.59
C VAL A 256 1.22 -10.53 -13.03
N LEU A 257 1.89 -11.39 -13.78
CA LEU A 257 1.59 -11.67 -15.18
C LEU A 257 1.16 -13.13 -15.32
N TRP A 258 0.10 -13.38 -16.07
CA TRP A 258 -0.19 -14.71 -16.57
C TRP A 258 0.69 -15.03 -17.79
N GLY A 259 1.32 -16.19 -17.80
CA GLY A 259 2.09 -16.71 -18.91
C GLY A 259 1.88 -18.21 -19.04
N SER A 260 1.99 -18.74 -20.25
CA SER A 260 1.78 -20.16 -20.48
C SER A 260 3.05 -20.99 -20.34
N ASP A 261 4.22 -20.39 -20.55
CA ASP A 261 5.48 -21.10 -20.79
C ASP A 261 5.33 -22.12 -21.93
N PHE A 262 4.55 -21.81 -22.97
CA PHE A 262 4.48 -22.66 -24.17
C PHE A 262 5.90 -22.90 -24.68
N PRO A 263 6.36 -24.14 -24.90
CA PRO A 263 5.60 -25.40 -25.01
C PRO A 263 5.44 -26.23 -23.73
N VAL A 264 6.00 -25.84 -22.59
CA VAL A 264 5.85 -26.55 -21.31
C VAL A 264 4.37 -26.72 -20.94
N SER A 265 3.52 -25.74 -21.26
CA SER A 265 2.05 -25.86 -21.11
C SER A 265 1.40 -27.01 -21.89
N GLN A 266 2.10 -27.65 -22.83
CA GLN A 266 1.60 -28.82 -23.59
C GLN A 266 2.03 -30.16 -22.98
N GLN A 267 2.80 -30.14 -21.90
CA GLN A 267 3.17 -31.35 -21.17
C GLN A 267 2.04 -31.80 -20.26
N ARG A 268 1.92 -33.10 -20.04
CA ARG A 268 0.96 -33.68 -19.10
C ARG A 268 1.62 -33.89 -17.74
N GLY A 269 1.07 -33.26 -16.72
CA GLY A 269 1.63 -33.28 -15.38
C GLY A 269 1.64 -31.89 -14.75
N ARG A 270 2.49 -31.72 -13.75
CA ARG A 270 2.65 -30.45 -13.01
C ARG A 270 3.99 -30.39 -12.28
N CYS A 271 4.40 -29.17 -11.92
CA CYS A 271 5.40 -28.99 -10.88
C CYS A 271 4.75 -29.08 -9.49
N VAL A 272 5.50 -29.59 -8.51
CA VAL A 272 5.06 -29.68 -7.11
C VAL A 272 6.18 -29.29 -6.15
N THR A 273 5.82 -28.63 -5.05
CA THR A 273 6.72 -28.39 -3.92
C THR A 273 7.10 -29.72 -3.27
N LEU A 274 8.40 -29.96 -3.08
CA LEU A 274 8.92 -31.17 -2.43
C LEU A 274 10.13 -30.86 -1.54
N GLY A 275 9.99 -31.06 -0.23
CA GLY A 275 11.08 -30.89 0.74
C GLY A 275 11.65 -29.47 0.72
N THR A 276 12.91 -29.33 0.30
CA THR A 276 13.60 -28.03 0.17
C THR A 276 13.61 -27.47 -1.26
N GLY A 277 12.92 -28.13 -2.20
CA GLY A 277 12.89 -27.78 -3.61
C GLY A 277 11.58 -28.18 -4.27
N PHE A 278 11.64 -28.61 -5.53
CA PHE A 278 10.46 -28.98 -6.30
C PHE A 278 10.78 -30.16 -7.22
N ALA A 279 9.73 -30.84 -7.68
CA ALA A 279 9.82 -31.87 -8.70
C ALA A 279 8.83 -31.58 -9.82
N TRP A 280 9.23 -31.89 -11.05
CA TRP A 280 8.28 -32.11 -12.13
C TRP A 280 7.73 -33.52 -12.01
N ILE A 281 6.43 -33.68 -12.12
CA ILE A 281 5.77 -35.00 -12.15
C ILE A 281 4.99 -35.06 -13.45
N THR A 282 5.57 -35.71 -14.45
CA THR A 282 5.07 -35.77 -15.82
C THR A 282 4.86 -37.21 -16.30
N THR A 283 4.10 -37.40 -17.38
CA THR A 283 3.75 -38.73 -17.92
C THR A 283 4.90 -39.55 -18.49
N ASP A 284 6.03 -38.91 -18.77
CA ASP A 284 7.27 -39.54 -19.20
C ASP A 284 8.18 -39.97 -18.03
N GLN A 285 7.96 -39.42 -16.83
CA GLN A 285 8.81 -39.67 -15.66
C GLN A 285 8.21 -40.68 -14.67
N VAL A 286 6.89 -40.88 -14.71
CA VAL A 286 6.15 -41.68 -13.74
C VAL A 286 5.15 -42.59 -14.45
N GLU A 287 5.05 -43.84 -14.01
CA GLU A 287 4.02 -44.78 -14.46
C GLU A 287 2.68 -44.52 -13.77
N TRP A 288 1.79 -43.77 -14.43
CA TRP A 288 0.50 -43.35 -13.88
C TRP A 288 -0.53 -44.48 -13.66
N ASN A 289 -0.24 -45.69 -14.13
CA ASN A 289 -1.13 -46.85 -14.02
C ASN A 289 -0.94 -47.64 -12.70
N GLU A 290 -0.03 -47.21 -11.82
CA GLU A 290 0.22 -47.85 -10.52
C GLU A 290 -0.78 -47.41 -9.43
N ARG A 291 -0.97 -48.26 -8.41
CA ARG A 291 -1.99 -48.10 -7.33
C ARG A 291 -1.86 -46.83 -6.47
N ALA A 292 -0.76 -46.08 -6.60
CA ALA A 292 -0.50 -44.88 -5.82
C ALA A 292 -1.01 -43.58 -6.48
N PHE A 293 -1.43 -43.61 -7.75
CA PHE A 293 -1.91 -42.43 -8.47
C PHE A 293 -3.42 -42.47 -8.68
N PHE A 294 -4.15 -41.60 -7.98
CA PHE A 294 -5.60 -41.44 -8.12
C PHE A 294 -5.91 -40.21 -8.99
N GLY A 295 -6.06 -40.41 -10.30
CA GLY A 295 -6.43 -39.34 -11.23
C GLY A 295 -5.77 -39.48 -12.61
N ARG A 296 -6.13 -38.59 -13.54
CA ARG A 296 -5.50 -38.47 -14.85
C ARG A 296 -4.83 -37.10 -14.95
N PRO A 297 -3.52 -37.02 -15.25
CA PRO A 297 -2.85 -35.74 -15.39
C PRO A 297 -3.36 -34.97 -16.61
N VAL A 298 -3.66 -33.70 -16.40
CA VAL A 298 -4.01 -32.75 -17.47
C VAL A 298 -2.79 -31.95 -17.89
N LEU A 299 -2.97 -31.10 -18.89
CA LEU A 299 -1.91 -30.22 -19.37
C LEU A 299 -1.43 -29.23 -18.29
N VAL A 300 -0.11 -29.02 -18.20
CA VAL A 300 0.54 -28.07 -17.28
C VAL A 300 -0.08 -26.68 -17.39
N GLY A 301 -0.45 -26.23 -18.60
CA GLY A 301 -1.09 -24.93 -18.79
C GLY A 301 -2.47 -24.79 -18.12
N LEU A 302 -3.21 -25.89 -18.00
CA LEU A 302 -4.47 -25.93 -17.25
C LEU A 302 -4.23 -25.92 -15.75
N GLU A 303 -3.23 -26.68 -15.29
CA GLU A 303 -2.79 -26.71 -13.89
C GLU A 303 -2.31 -25.33 -13.42
N SER A 304 -1.47 -24.65 -14.20
CA SER A 304 -0.95 -23.32 -13.85
C SER A 304 -2.02 -22.25 -13.90
N THR A 305 -2.91 -22.28 -14.92
CA THR A 305 -4.03 -21.33 -15.00
C THR A 305 -4.97 -21.49 -13.81
N ARG A 306 -5.26 -22.72 -13.38
CA ARG A 306 -6.03 -22.99 -12.17
C ARG A 306 -5.35 -22.44 -10.93
N ALA A 307 -4.03 -22.62 -10.78
CA ALA A 307 -3.29 -22.11 -9.62
C ALA A 307 -3.38 -20.57 -9.48
N VAL A 308 -3.29 -19.83 -10.60
CA VAL A 308 -3.48 -18.37 -10.61
C VAL A 308 -4.89 -17.99 -10.14
N LEU A 309 -5.90 -18.67 -10.69
CA LEU A 309 -7.29 -18.42 -10.36
C LEU A 309 -7.61 -18.77 -8.89
N ASP A 310 -7.06 -19.84 -8.34
CA ASP A 310 -7.26 -20.22 -6.94
C ASP A 310 -6.59 -19.21 -5.98
N ALA A 311 -5.44 -18.63 -6.36
CA ALA A 311 -4.80 -17.55 -5.61
C ALA A 311 -5.64 -16.26 -5.62
N VAL A 312 -6.25 -15.92 -6.76
CA VAL A 312 -7.19 -14.80 -6.92
C VAL A 312 -8.39 -14.95 -5.98
N ASP A 313 -9.02 -16.12 -5.94
CA ASP A 313 -10.18 -16.37 -5.07
C ASP A 313 -9.80 -16.28 -3.59
N ARG A 314 -8.67 -16.87 -3.21
CA ARG A 314 -8.18 -16.87 -1.84
C ARG A 314 -7.99 -15.45 -1.28
N LEU A 315 -7.59 -14.52 -2.15
CA LEU A 315 -7.32 -13.14 -1.78
C LEU A 315 -8.52 -12.20 -2.02
N GLY A 316 -9.63 -12.73 -2.56
CA GLY A 316 -10.84 -11.95 -2.83
C GLY A 316 -10.63 -10.86 -3.88
N LEU A 317 -9.76 -11.12 -4.86
CA LEU A 317 -9.49 -10.19 -5.95
C LEU A 317 -10.66 -10.11 -6.93
N ASP A 318 -10.87 -8.94 -7.52
CA ASP A 318 -12.05 -8.66 -8.35
C ASP A 318 -11.79 -8.82 -9.87
N ALA A 319 -12.83 -8.57 -10.67
CA ALA A 319 -12.73 -8.70 -12.12
C ALA A 319 -11.71 -7.73 -12.77
N ALA A 320 -11.43 -6.58 -12.15
CA ALA A 320 -10.38 -5.67 -12.62
C ALA A 320 -8.99 -6.22 -12.31
N ASP A 321 -8.80 -6.78 -11.13
CA ASP A 321 -7.55 -7.45 -10.75
C ASP A 321 -7.24 -8.65 -11.66
N LEU A 322 -8.25 -9.46 -11.98
CA LEU A 322 -8.15 -10.55 -12.95
C LEU A 322 -7.73 -10.04 -14.34
N ARG A 323 -8.31 -8.94 -14.84
CA ARG A 323 -7.90 -8.34 -16.11
C ARG A 323 -6.47 -7.84 -16.06
N ASP A 324 -6.04 -7.24 -14.94
CA ASP A 324 -4.65 -6.82 -14.75
C ASP A 324 -3.70 -8.02 -14.87
N ILE A 325 -3.95 -9.11 -14.14
CA ILE A 325 -3.10 -10.31 -14.10
C ILE A 325 -3.02 -10.99 -15.48
N PHE A 326 -4.16 -11.20 -16.14
CA PHE A 326 -4.23 -11.98 -17.38
C PHE A 326 -4.00 -11.18 -18.65
N HIS A 327 -4.04 -9.84 -18.60
CA HIS A 327 -3.94 -9.02 -19.81
C HIS A 327 -3.23 -7.68 -19.60
N ASP A 328 -3.80 -6.78 -18.79
CA ASP A 328 -3.44 -5.36 -18.84
C ASP A 328 -2.01 -5.11 -18.33
N ASN A 329 -1.50 -5.90 -17.37
CA ASN A 329 -0.13 -5.76 -16.91
C ASN A 329 0.88 -6.03 -18.03
N ALA A 330 0.71 -7.13 -18.75
CA ALA A 330 1.59 -7.48 -19.87
C ALA A 330 1.42 -6.48 -21.02
N ALA A 331 0.18 -6.10 -21.35
CA ALA A 331 -0.09 -5.10 -22.38
C ALA A 331 0.56 -3.73 -22.07
N ARG A 332 0.50 -3.26 -20.81
CA ARG A 332 1.20 -2.04 -20.37
C ARG A 332 2.72 -2.19 -20.48
N LEU A 333 3.26 -3.30 -19.99
CA LEU A 333 4.68 -3.59 -20.03
C LEU A 333 5.25 -3.55 -21.44
N THR A 334 4.50 -4.04 -22.43
CA THR A 334 4.93 -4.12 -23.83
C THR A 334 4.45 -2.96 -24.70
N GLY A 335 3.84 -1.92 -24.11
CA GLY A 335 3.35 -0.73 -24.82
C GLY A 335 2.15 -0.98 -25.74
N LEU A 336 1.38 -2.04 -25.51
CA LEU A 336 0.12 -2.34 -26.20
C LEU A 336 -1.11 -1.72 -25.52
N LEU A 337 -0.98 -1.36 -24.24
CA LEU A 337 -1.98 -0.60 -23.50
C LEU A 337 -1.35 0.70 -22.97
N VAL A 338 -1.94 1.84 -23.32
CA VAL A 338 -1.53 3.17 -22.85
C VAL A 338 -2.54 3.67 -21.82
N GLU A 339 -2.07 4.04 -20.64
CA GLU A 339 -2.92 4.62 -19.60
C GLU A 339 -3.05 6.14 -19.81
N SER A 340 -4.25 6.69 -19.61
CA SER A 340 -4.52 8.12 -19.88
C SER A 340 -3.75 9.06 -18.94
N GLY A 341 -3.38 8.59 -17.75
CA GLY A 341 -2.73 9.39 -16.71
C GLY A 341 -3.63 10.47 -16.09
N THR A 342 -4.94 10.37 -16.30
CA THR A 342 -5.96 11.33 -15.85
C THR A 342 -7.04 10.72 -14.95
N LEU A 343 -7.08 9.40 -14.77
CA LEU A 343 -8.16 8.67 -14.10
C LEU A 343 -8.43 9.21 -12.69
N THR A 344 -7.36 9.50 -11.93
CA THR A 344 -7.47 10.03 -10.57
C THR A 344 -8.14 11.40 -10.55
N GLN A 345 -7.75 12.30 -11.46
CA GLN A 345 -8.32 13.65 -11.54
C GLN A 345 -9.73 13.64 -12.11
N ASP A 346 -10.01 12.77 -13.08
CA ASP A 346 -11.32 12.63 -13.72
C ASP A 346 -12.37 12.13 -12.72
N LEU A 347 -11.98 11.16 -11.87
CA LEU A 347 -12.83 10.69 -10.78
C LEU A 347 -13.09 11.80 -9.76
N TYR A 348 -12.10 12.63 -9.42
CA TYR A 348 -12.30 13.76 -8.51
C TYR A 348 -13.22 14.83 -9.08
N ARG A 349 -13.13 15.12 -10.38
CA ARG A 349 -14.10 16.00 -11.05
C ARG A 349 -15.52 15.44 -10.94
N THR A 350 -15.70 14.15 -11.16
CA THR A 350 -16.99 13.46 -10.92
C THR A 350 -17.44 13.59 -9.47
N ALA A 351 -16.55 13.34 -8.51
CA ALA A 351 -16.86 13.37 -7.08
C ALA A 351 -17.34 14.75 -6.61
N LYS A 352 -16.77 15.84 -7.13
CA LYS A 352 -17.26 17.21 -6.86
C LYS A 352 -18.72 17.43 -7.25
N THR A 353 -19.27 16.63 -8.16
CA THR A 353 -20.68 16.70 -8.58
C THR A 353 -21.62 15.78 -7.78
N ARG A 354 -21.07 14.92 -6.91
CA ARG A 354 -21.81 13.87 -6.18
C ARG A 354 -21.63 13.93 -4.66
N ILE A 355 -20.48 14.40 -4.20
CA ILE A 355 -20.09 14.48 -2.80
C ILE A 355 -19.95 15.96 -2.44
N PRO A 356 -20.70 16.48 -1.45
CA PRO A 356 -20.53 17.85 -0.97
C PRO A 356 -19.07 18.13 -0.57
N GLY A 357 -18.45 19.12 -1.22
CA GLY A 357 -17.03 19.43 -1.00
C GLY A 357 -16.04 18.42 -1.61
N GLY A 358 -16.51 17.53 -2.50
CA GLY A 358 -15.71 16.58 -3.28
C GLY A 358 -15.17 15.37 -2.50
N THR A 359 -15.17 15.42 -1.16
CA THR A 359 -14.61 14.39 -0.28
C THR A 359 -15.43 14.28 1.00
N GLN A 360 -15.28 13.16 1.73
CA GLN A 360 -15.93 12.96 3.04
C GLN A 360 -15.20 13.65 4.20
N LEU A 361 -13.96 14.13 3.98
CA LEU A 361 -13.15 14.77 5.01
C LEU A 361 -12.44 16.00 4.45
N LEU A 362 -12.75 17.17 5.00
CA LEU A 362 -12.24 18.45 4.50
C LEU A 362 -10.71 18.51 4.45
N SER A 363 -10.01 17.93 5.44
CA SER A 363 -8.54 17.92 5.52
C SER A 363 -7.84 17.06 4.47
N LYS A 364 -8.58 16.22 3.73
CA LYS A 364 -8.07 15.40 2.63
C LYS A 364 -8.40 16.00 1.25
N ARG A 365 -8.99 17.19 1.21
CA ARG A 365 -9.31 17.85 -0.06
C ARG A 365 -8.04 18.23 -0.82
N PRO A 366 -7.91 17.88 -2.11
CA PRO A 366 -6.83 18.34 -2.98
C PRO A 366 -6.59 19.85 -2.93
N GLU A 367 -7.66 20.64 -2.72
CA GLU A 367 -7.56 22.11 -2.67
C GLU A 367 -6.75 22.64 -1.48
N MET A 368 -6.55 21.85 -0.42
CA MET A 368 -5.71 22.24 0.72
C MET A 368 -4.21 21.98 0.49
N ALA A 369 -3.86 21.28 -0.59
CA ALA A 369 -2.50 20.88 -0.93
C ALA A 369 -2.08 21.53 -2.26
N ALA A 370 -2.24 20.84 -3.39
CA ALA A 370 -1.97 21.37 -4.73
C ALA A 370 -3.23 21.17 -5.61
N PRO A 371 -4.13 22.16 -5.70
CA PRO A 371 -5.37 22.04 -6.47
C PRO A 371 -5.11 21.57 -7.92
N ASN A 372 -5.95 20.66 -8.42
CA ASN A 372 -5.85 20.01 -9.74
C ASN A 372 -4.61 19.13 -9.98
N GLN A 373 -3.74 18.97 -8.99
CA GLN A 373 -2.50 18.18 -9.09
C GLN A 373 -2.44 17.07 -8.04
N TRP A 374 -2.81 17.39 -6.79
CA TRP A 374 -2.81 16.44 -5.68
C TRP A 374 -3.75 15.24 -5.98
N PRO A 375 -3.27 13.99 -5.83
CA PRO A 375 -4.09 12.81 -6.09
C PRO A 375 -5.17 12.68 -5.02
N ALA A 376 -6.44 12.70 -5.43
CA ALA A 376 -7.58 12.61 -4.51
C ALA A 376 -7.90 11.16 -4.08
N TYR A 377 -7.47 10.18 -4.87
CA TYR A 377 -7.79 8.77 -4.71
C TYR A 377 -6.53 7.90 -4.80
N PHE A 378 -6.51 6.84 -4.03
CA PHE A 378 -5.49 5.80 -4.09
C PHE A 378 -6.12 4.49 -4.54
N ARG A 379 -5.37 3.69 -5.28
CA ARG A 379 -5.67 2.28 -5.56
C ARG A 379 -5.17 1.40 -4.43
N GLU A 380 -3.96 1.68 -3.95
CA GLU A 380 -3.26 0.84 -2.99
C GLU A 380 -2.36 1.68 -2.06
N ALA A 381 -2.19 1.23 -0.82
CA ALA A 381 -1.23 1.79 0.13
C ALA A 381 -0.61 0.69 1.01
N ARG A 382 0.71 0.77 1.25
CA ARG A 382 1.50 -0.21 2.01
C ARG A 382 2.62 0.49 2.77
N GLY A 383 2.77 0.27 4.07
CA GLY A 383 3.77 0.99 4.87
C GLY A 383 3.56 2.50 4.79
N CYS A 384 4.46 3.23 4.13
CA CYS A 384 4.26 4.64 3.77
C CYS A 384 4.25 4.88 2.27
N GLU A 385 4.02 3.85 1.45
CA GLU A 385 3.90 3.95 0.00
C GLU A 385 2.42 4.01 -0.41
N VAL A 386 2.12 4.79 -1.44
CA VAL A 386 0.77 5.00 -1.99
C VAL A 386 0.85 4.95 -3.51
N TRP A 387 -0.12 4.29 -4.15
CA TRP A 387 -0.32 4.32 -5.59
C TRP A 387 -1.68 4.93 -5.91
N ASP A 388 -1.70 5.94 -6.79
CA ASP A 388 -2.96 6.51 -7.29
C ASP A 388 -3.62 5.60 -8.34
N LEU A 389 -4.77 6.05 -8.88
CA LEU A 389 -5.50 5.27 -9.90
C LEU A 389 -4.77 5.26 -11.26
N ASP A 390 -3.90 6.24 -11.48
CA ASP A 390 -3.03 6.34 -12.67
C ASP A 390 -1.72 5.54 -12.52
N GLY A 391 -1.57 4.80 -11.42
CA GLY A 391 -0.40 3.99 -11.13
C GLY A 391 0.83 4.76 -10.70
N ARG A 392 0.73 6.08 -10.44
CA ARG A 392 1.82 6.88 -9.92
C ARG A 392 2.10 6.48 -8.47
N HIS A 393 3.37 6.26 -8.18
CA HIS A 393 3.87 5.87 -6.87
C HIS A 393 4.30 7.10 -6.08
N TYR A 394 4.00 7.10 -4.79
CA TYR A 394 4.42 8.13 -3.85
C TYR A 394 4.84 7.52 -2.51
N PHE A 395 5.85 8.09 -1.87
CA PHE A 395 6.01 7.98 -0.43
C PHE A 395 5.16 9.06 0.27
N ASP A 396 4.30 8.66 1.20
CA ASP A 396 3.46 9.57 2.01
C ASP A 396 4.24 10.15 3.19
N CYS A 397 4.98 11.22 2.91
CA CYS A 397 5.65 12.06 3.90
C CYS A 397 4.80 13.26 4.34
N SER A 398 3.47 13.11 4.29
CA SER A 398 2.51 14.14 4.70
C SER A 398 1.85 13.77 6.05
N MET A 399 0.53 13.91 6.14
CA MET A 399 -0.24 13.66 7.37
C MET A 399 -0.57 12.17 7.59
N HIS A 400 -0.11 11.25 6.74
CA HIS A 400 -0.15 9.79 6.94
C HIS A 400 -1.48 9.27 7.49
N GLY A 401 -2.54 9.36 6.67
CA GLY A 401 -3.90 9.01 7.08
C GLY A 401 -4.53 9.95 8.12
N ILE A 402 -4.10 11.22 8.17
CA ILE A 402 -4.48 12.21 9.21
C ILE A 402 -4.07 11.71 10.61
N GLY A 403 -2.94 11.00 10.67
CA GLY A 403 -2.38 10.45 11.89
C GLY A 403 -3.12 9.23 12.44
N ALA A 404 -3.88 8.52 11.64
CA ALA A 404 -4.56 7.30 12.07
C ALA A 404 -3.68 6.04 12.05
N THR A 405 -2.67 6.00 11.18
CA THR A 405 -1.91 4.78 10.88
C THR A 405 -0.50 4.82 11.47
N LEU A 406 -0.38 4.71 12.79
CA LEU A 406 0.90 4.81 13.51
C LEU A 406 1.92 3.72 13.13
N LEU A 407 1.46 2.51 12.77
CA LEU A 407 2.32 1.40 12.36
C LEU A 407 2.62 1.41 10.84
N GLY A 408 1.99 2.31 10.08
CA GLY A 408 1.97 2.29 8.62
C GLY A 408 0.70 1.66 8.04
N PHE A 409 0.47 1.88 6.74
CA PHE A 409 -0.62 1.31 5.98
C PHE A 409 -0.48 -0.21 5.86
N ARG A 410 -1.60 -0.94 5.99
CA ARG A 410 -1.66 -2.40 5.79
C ARG A 410 -0.66 -3.18 6.66
N ASP A 411 -0.55 -2.81 7.94
CA ASP A 411 0.32 -3.50 8.88
C ASP A 411 -0.02 -5.00 8.96
N PRO A 412 0.94 -5.92 8.74
CA PRO A 412 0.64 -7.34 8.65
C PRO A 412 -0.03 -7.94 9.90
N ASP A 413 0.32 -7.49 11.10
CA ASP A 413 -0.25 -8.04 12.34
C ASP A 413 -1.70 -7.62 12.49
N VAL A 414 -2.00 -6.35 12.20
CA VAL A 414 -3.35 -5.77 12.24
C VAL A 414 -4.21 -6.36 11.13
N THR A 415 -3.71 -6.41 9.90
CA THR A 415 -4.44 -6.96 8.74
C THR A 415 -4.83 -8.42 8.99
N ARG A 416 -3.93 -9.27 9.49
CA ARG A 416 -4.26 -10.67 9.80
C ARG A 416 -5.33 -10.81 10.88
N ALA A 417 -5.26 -9.99 11.93
CA ALA A 417 -6.28 -10.00 12.99
C ALA A 417 -7.67 -9.63 12.45
N VAL A 418 -7.73 -8.59 11.61
CA VAL A 418 -8.98 -8.14 10.95
C VAL A 418 -9.50 -9.19 9.97
N GLN A 419 -8.65 -9.74 9.10
CA GLN A 419 -9.04 -10.80 8.16
C GLN A 419 -9.60 -12.02 8.89
N ARG A 420 -8.92 -12.47 9.95
CA ARG A 420 -9.42 -13.56 10.79
C ARG A 420 -10.78 -13.21 11.38
N ARG A 421 -10.96 -11.99 11.90
CA ARG A 421 -12.22 -11.57 12.50
C ARG A 421 -13.37 -11.56 11.49
N VAL A 422 -13.13 -11.07 10.28
CA VAL A 422 -14.09 -11.09 9.18
C VAL A 422 -14.44 -12.52 8.77
N ALA A 423 -13.44 -13.41 8.65
CA ALA A 423 -13.66 -14.81 8.27
C ALA A 423 -14.48 -15.60 9.32
N LEU A 424 -14.37 -15.22 10.60
CA LEU A 424 -15.19 -15.76 11.69
C LEU A 424 -16.54 -15.04 11.85
N GLY A 425 -16.87 -14.10 10.96
CA GLY A 425 -18.01 -13.20 11.07
C GLY A 425 -17.66 -11.90 11.81
N ASN A 426 -17.95 -10.77 11.16
CA ASN A 426 -17.73 -9.43 11.69
C ASN A 426 -18.80 -9.01 12.71
N LEU A 427 -20.06 -9.37 12.47
CA LEU A 427 -21.21 -8.93 13.26
C LEU A 427 -22.29 -10.01 13.22
N CYS A 428 -22.86 -10.35 14.38
CA CYS A 428 -24.02 -11.22 14.49
C CYS A 428 -24.92 -10.78 15.66
N THR A 429 -25.90 -11.62 16.04
CA THR A 429 -26.79 -11.36 17.18
C THR A 429 -26.06 -11.34 18.52
N LEU A 430 -24.92 -12.04 18.63
CA LEU A 430 -24.07 -12.10 19.82
C LEU A 430 -22.89 -11.15 19.68
N ASN A 431 -22.33 -10.70 20.81
CA ASN A 431 -21.18 -9.79 20.82
C ASN A 431 -19.85 -10.50 20.55
N PRO A 432 -18.88 -9.81 19.92
CA PRO A 432 -17.52 -10.31 19.76
C PRO A 432 -16.79 -10.33 21.12
N PRO A 433 -16.16 -11.45 21.52
CA PRO A 433 -15.43 -11.52 22.79
C PRO A 433 -14.25 -10.54 22.87
N GLU A 434 -13.72 -10.10 21.71
CA GLU A 434 -12.64 -9.12 21.63
C GLU A 434 -12.97 -7.76 22.29
N GLU A 435 -14.26 -7.42 22.46
CA GLU A 435 -14.65 -6.18 23.15
C GLU A 435 -14.29 -6.22 24.65
N VAL A 436 -14.46 -7.38 25.29
CA VAL A 436 -14.11 -7.58 26.70
C VAL A 436 -12.60 -7.61 26.85
N GLU A 437 -11.90 -8.36 26.00
CA GLU A 437 -10.44 -8.44 26.01
C GLU A 437 -9.79 -7.05 25.81
N LEU A 438 -10.34 -6.23 24.91
CA LEU A 438 -9.85 -4.86 24.70
C LEU A 438 -10.10 -3.98 25.94
N ALA A 439 -11.27 -4.09 26.57
CA ALA A 439 -11.58 -3.34 27.79
C ALA A 439 -10.60 -3.70 28.92
N GLU A 440 -10.36 -4.99 29.14
CA GLU A 440 -9.40 -5.49 30.13
C GLU A 440 -7.98 -5.00 29.82
N ARG A 441 -7.55 -5.08 28.56
CA ARG A 441 -6.22 -4.61 28.14
C ARG A 441 -6.05 -3.11 28.37
N LEU A 442 -7.07 -2.30 28.09
CA LEU A 442 -7.03 -0.87 28.32
C LEU A 442 -6.99 -0.53 29.82
N CYS A 443 -7.79 -1.18 30.66
CA CYS A 443 -7.76 -0.96 32.10
C CYS A 443 -6.44 -1.46 32.72
N ALA A 444 -5.84 -2.53 32.19
CA ALA A 444 -4.53 -2.99 32.63
C ALA A 444 -3.40 -1.99 32.31
N ILE A 445 -3.48 -1.32 31.15
CA ILE A 445 -2.53 -0.25 30.77
C ILE A 445 -2.79 1.04 31.58
N HIS A 446 -4.04 1.25 31.99
CA HIS A 446 -4.49 2.45 32.72
C HIS A 446 -5.12 2.06 34.06
N PRO A 447 -4.33 1.75 35.11
CA PRO A 447 -4.87 1.24 36.38
C PRO A 447 -5.86 2.17 37.10
N TRP A 448 -5.92 3.45 36.71
CA TRP A 448 -6.89 4.41 37.21
C TRP A 448 -8.27 4.28 36.55
N ALA A 449 -8.35 3.63 35.38
CA ALA A 449 -9.59 3.40 34.65
C ALA A 449 -10.17 2.03 35.01
N GLU A 450 -11.48 1.98 35.23
CA GLU A 450 -12.20 0.78 35.67
C GLU A 450 -13.20 0.30 34.61
N GLN A 451 -13.63 1.20 33.71
CA GLN A 451 -14.65 0.93 32.70
C GLN A 451 -14.22 1.45 31.33
N ALA A 452 -14.69 0.77 30.29
CA ALA A 452 -14.47 1.16 28.91
C ALA A 452 -15.78 1.19 28.12
N ARG A 453 -15.83 2.04 27.09
CA ARG A 453 -16.89 2.07 26.09
C ARG A 453 -16.31 2.34 24.72
N PHE A 454 -16.82 1.64 23.71
CA PHE A 454 -16.31 1.73 22.34
C PHE A 454 -17.30 2.41 21.40
N THR A 455 -16.76 3.22 20.49
CA THR A 455 -17.48 3.85 19.38
C THR A 455 -16.72 3.56 18.07
N ARG A 456 -17.05 4.23 16.96
CA ARG A 456 -16.35 4.04 15.68
C ARG A 456 -15.51 5.21 15.22
N THR A 457 -15.75 6.39 15.79
CA THR A 457 -14.96 7.57 15.44
C THR A 457 -14.61 8.40 16.67
N GLY A 458 -13.52 9.16 16.59
CA GLY A 458 -13.09 10.04 17.68
C GLY A 458 -14.11 11.15 18.00
N GLY A 459 -14.70 11.79 16.99
CA GLY A 459 -15.74 12.80 17.22
C GLY A 459 -16.98 12.22 17.89
N GLU A 460 -17.42 11.03 17.48
CA GLU A 460 -18.50 10.30 18.17
C GLU A 460 -18.12 9.97 19.62
N ALA A 461 -16.89 9.50 19.85
CA ALA A 461 -16.39 9.21 21.20
C ALA A 461 -16.42 10.46 22.10
N MET A 462 -16.04 11.63 21.59
CA MET A 462 -16.10 12.89 22.34
C MET A 462 -17.53 13.31 22.67
N ALA A 463 -18.48 13.16 21.73
CA ALA A 463 -19.89 13.41 22.01
C ALA A 463 -20.43 12.49 23.11
N VAL A 464 -20.06 11.20 23.07
CA VAL A 464 -20.47 10.22 24.07
C VAL A 464 -19.82 10.50 25.42
N ALA A 465 -18.53 10.84 25.49
CA ALA A 465 -17.83 11.15 26.73
C ALA A 465 -18.46 12.36 27.45
N VAL A 466 -18.77 13.44 26.73
CA VAL A 466 -19.47 14.60 27.30
C VAL A 466 -20.89 14.25 27.73
N ARG A 467 -21.61 13.40 26.98
CA ARG A 467 -22.94 12.91 27.39
C ARG A 467 -22.87 12.09 28.69
N ILE A 468 -21.86 11.24 28.84
CA ILE A 468 -21.61 10.48 30.07
C ILE A 468 -21.37 11.44 31.24
N ALA A 469 -20.51 12.44 31.07
CA ALA A 469 -20.25 13.45 32.10
C ALA A 469 -21.52 14.20 32.50
N ARG A 470 -22.29 14.71 31.54
CA ARG A 470 -23.58 15.41 31.80
C ARG A 470 -24.57 14.53 32.54
N ALA A 471 -24.70 13.27 32.15
CA ALA A 471 -25.59 12.32 32.81
C ALA A 471 -25.12 11.92 34.22
N THR A 472 -23.81 11.98 34.47
CA THR A 472 -23.21 11.69 35.79
C THR A 472 -23.41 12.85 36.76
N THR A 473 -23.23 14.09 36.27
CA THR A 473 -23.27 15.28 37.13
C THR A 473 -24.64 15.95 37.21
N ASP A 474 -25.56 15.62 36.29
CA ASP A 474 -26.82 16.33 36.04
C ASP A 474 -26.61 17.83 35.76
N ARG A 475 -25.65 18.13 34.88
CA ARG A 475 -25.23 19.49 34.55
C ARG A 475 -25.05 19.64 33.04
N SER A 476 -25.07 20.88 32.54
CA SER A 476 -25.10 21.14 31.09
C SER A 476 -23.82 21.76 30.53
N ALA A 477 -23.10 22.57 31.32
CA ALA A 477 -22.00 23.37 30.80
C ALA A 477 -20.71 22.56 30.62
N VAL A 478 -19.90 22.92 29.63
CA VAL A 478 -18.60 22.32 29.33
C VAL A 478 -17.56 23.43 29.19
N ALA A 479 -16.47 23.33 29.96
CA ALA A 479 -15.27 24.13 29.72
C ALA A 479 -14.33 23.33 28.81
N PHE A 480 -13.71 23.93 27.80
CA PHE A 480 -12.81 23.17 26.93
C PHE A 480 -11.59 23.94 26.39
N CYS A 481 -10.55 23.17 26.04
CA CYS A 481 -9.33 23.68 25.43
C CYS A 481 -8.84 22.74 24.31
N GLY A 482 -8.87 23.23 23.07
CA GLY A 482 -8.39 22.50 21.90
C GLY A 482 -9.51 22.25 20.88
N TYR A 483 -9.30 21.27 20.00
CA TYR A 483 -10.29 20.84 19.02
C TYR A 483 -10.78 19.43 19.33
N HIS A 484 -12.10 19.27 19.46
CA HIS A 484 -12.73 18.04 19.94
C HIS A 484 -13.77 17.44 18.99
N GLY A 485 -13.83 17.91 17.73
CA GLY A 485 -14.72 17.36 16.71
C GLY A 485 -15.71 18.35 16.13
N TRP A 486 -16.81 17.83 15.57
CA TRP A 486 -17.81 18.60 14.80
C TRP A 486 -19.18 18.68 15.47
N HIS A 487 -19.38 18.00 16.60
CA HIS A 487 -20.69 17.85 17.24
C HIS A 487 -21.21 19.13 17.90
N ASP A 488 -22.52 19.19 18.08
CA ASP A 488 -23.28 20.35 18.54
C ASP A 488 -22.72 21.02 19.79
N TRP A 489 -22.31 20.26 20.82
CA TRP A 489 -21.81 20.89 22.05
C TRP A 489 -20.53 21.69 21.80
N TYR A 490 -19.65 21.26 20.91
CA TYR A 490 -18.40 21.97 20.62
C TYR A 490 -18.66 23.20 19.76
N LEU A 491 -19.47 23.05 18.70
CA LEU A 491 -19.84 24.18 17.84
C LEU A 491 -20.73 25.21 18.55
N ALA A 492 -21.45 24.82 19.61
CA ALA A 492 -22.25 25.74 20.42
C ALA A 492 -21.44 26.88 21.05
N ALA A 493 -20.11 26.74 21.19
CA ALA A 493 -19.23 27.81 21.61
C ALA A 493 -19.34 29.06 20.71
N ASN A 494 -19.63 28.87 19.41
CA ASN A 494 -19.77 29.94 18.43
C ASN A 494 -21.21 30.47 18.27
N LEU A 495 -22.17 30.05 19.11
CA LEU A 495 -23.54 30.62 19.11
C LEU A 495 -23.66 31.96 19.87
N GLY A 496 -22.62 32.32 20.63
CA GLY A 496 -22.54 33.59 21.36
C GLY A 496 -22.18 34.78 20.46
N GLU A 497 -22.04 35.95 21.07
CA GLU A 497 -21.65 37.19 20.35
C GLU A 497 -20.16 37.22 19.98
N THR A 498 -19.38 36.29 20.50
CA THR A 498 -17.95 36.14 20.23
C THR A 498 -17.70 34.85 19.45
N ASP A 499 -16.79 34.91 18.48
CA ASP A 499 -16.28 33.72 17.78
C ASP A 499 -15.31 33.00 18.73
N ALA A 500 -15.87 32.27 19.72
CA ALA A 500 -15.11 31.65 20.80
C ALA A 500 -14.13 30.56 20.32
N LEU A 501 -14.31 30.04 19.10
CA LEU A 501 -13.36 29.14 18.45
C LEU A 501 -12.28 29.87 17.65
N ASN A 502 -12.38 31.20 17.49
CA ASN A 502 -11.29 32.01 16.95
C ASN A 502 -10.10 31.99 17.91
N GLY A 503 -8.90 31.77 17.38
CA GLY A 503 -7.69 31.56 18.19
C GLY A 503 -7.52 30.14 18.78
N HIS A 504 -8.52 29.27 18.63
CA HIS A 504 -8.33 27.82 18.82
C HIS A 504 -7.75 27.18 17.55
N LEU A 505 -7.53 25.87 17.59
CA LEU A 505 -6.85 25.15 16.51
C LEU A 505 -7.46 25.39 15.12
N LEU A 506 -8.79 25.53 15.02
CA LEU A 506 -9.51 25.67 13.78
C LEU A 506 -10.45 26.90 13.83
N PRO A 507 -10.05 28.04 13.24
CA PRO A 507 -10.91 29.21 13.16
C PRO A 507 -11.99 29.07 12.06
N GLY A 508 -13.03 29.90 12.11
CA GLY A 508 -14.03 30.03 11.04
C GLY A 508 -15.03 28.88 10.97
N LEU A 509 -15.30 28.22 12.10
CA LEU A 509 -16.33 27.17 12.20
C LEU A 509 -17.69 27.82 12.49
N GLU A 510 -18.53 27.94 11.47
CA GLU A 510 -19.89 28.46 11.63
C GLU A 510 -20.80 27.41 12.30
N PRO A 511 -21.60 27.77 13.31
CA PRO A 511 -22.46 26.84 14.03
C PRO A 511 -23.79 26.57 13.31
N LEU A 512 -23.80 26.59 11.97
CA LEU A 512 -25.02 26.39 11.18
C LEU A 512 -25.58 24.98 11.44
N GLY A 513 -26.87 24.93 11.82
CA GLY A 513 -27.55 23.68 12.18
C GLY A 513 -27.46 23.31 13.67
N VAL A 514 -26.67 24.03 14.48
CA VAL A 514 -26.60 23.81 15.93
C VAL A 514 -27.81 24.48 16.61
N PRO A 515 -28.55 23.79 17.50
CA PRO A 515 -29.68 24.37 18.22
C PRO A 515 -29.29 25.61 19.04
N ARG A 516 -30.10 26.67 18.95
CA ARG A 516 -29.83 27.96 19.62
C ARG A 516 -29.90 27.84 21.15
N GLU A 517 -30.63 26.84 21.64
CA GLU A 517 -30.79 26.48 23.05
C GLU A 517 -29.47 26.02 23.70
N LEU A 518 -28.47 25.65 22.89
CA LEU A 518 -27.13 25.32 23.39
C LEU A 518 -26.26 26.56 23.66
N ARG A 519 -26.76 27.78 23.42
CA ARG A 519 -26.03 29.01 23.73
C ARG A 519 -25.66 29.08 25.21
N GLY A 520 -24.39 29.41 25.49
CA GLY A 520 -23.91 29.52 26.87
C GLY A 520 -23.79 28.16 27.59
N THR A 521 -23.64 27.07 26.85
CA THR A 521 -23.36 25.74 27.40
C THR A 521 -21.93 25.26 27.15
N SER A 522 -21.12 26.00 26.40
CA SER A 522 -19.75 25.63 26.06
C SER A 522 -18.85 26.85 26.12
N PHE A 523 -17.74 26.73 26.86
CA PHE A 523 -16.85 27.83 27.20
C PHE A 523 -15.41 27.45 26.89
N ALA A 524 -14.78 28.17 25.97
CA ALA A 524 -13.42 27.88 25.52
C ALA A 524 -12.39 28.64 26.37
N PHE A 525 -11.24 28.02 26.65
CA PHE A 525 -10.07 28.69 27.26
C PHE A 525 -8.79 28.32 26.53
N ALA A 526 -7.81 29.23 26.55
CA ALA A 526 -6.50 29.01 25.94
C ALA A 526 -5.63 28.02 26.74
N TYR A 527 -4.82 27.24 26.03
CA TYR A 527 -3.88 26.29 26.63
C TYR A 527 -2.82 27.02 27.46
N ASN A 528 -2.48 26.50 28.65
CA ASN A 528 -1.67 27.14 29.69
C ASN A 528 -2.25 28.45 30.29
N ASP A 529 -3.46 28.90 29.90
CA ASP A 529 -4.06 30.12 30.46
C ASP A 529 -4.94 29.81 31.68
N ARG A 530 -4.30 29.83 32.87
CA ARG A 530 -4.98 29.62 34.15
C ARG A 530 -6.06 30.67 34.42
N GLN A 531 -5.82 31.93 34.05
CA GLN A 531 -6.73 33.03 34.35
C GLN A 531 -8.03 32.95 33.53
N GLN A 532 -7.97 32.52 32.27
CA GLN A 532 -9.17 32.22 31.48
C GLN A 532 -9.95 31.06 32.09
N PHE A 533 -9.26 30.01 32.50
CA PHE A 533 -9.89 28.84 33.09
C PHE A 533 -10.58 29.17 34.43
N ASP A 534 -9.92 29.92 35.31
CA ASP A 534 -10.50 30.36 36.59
C ASP A 534 -11.75 31.21 36.40
N ARG A 535 -11.74 32.13 35.43
CA ARG A 535 -12.93 32.93 35.11
C ARG A 535 -14.13 32.08 34.71
N ILE A 536 -13.91 30.99 33.97
CA ILE A 536 -14.99 30.05 33.63
C ILE A 536 -15.49 29.33 34.87
N LEU A 537 -14.59 28.88 35.76
CA LEU A 537 -14.97 28.22 37.01
C LEU A 537 -15.75 29.14 37.94
N ASP A 538 -15.32 30.39 38.11
CA ASP A 538 -15.99 31.38 38.96
C ASP A 538 -17.41 31.67 38.46
N GLN A 539 -17.61 31.71 37.13
CA GLN A 539 -18.89 32.05 36.52
C GLN A 539 -19.81 30.84 36.33
N GLN A 540 -19.25 29.67 36.06
CA GLN A 540 -20.00 28.50 35.57
C GLN A 540 -19.77 27.23 36.41
N GLY A 541 -18.92 27.24 37.44
CA GLY A 541 -18.47 26.05 38.16
C GLY A 541 -19.60 25.10 38.60
N GLN A 542 -20.66 25.64 39.20
CA GLN A 542 -21.83 24.85 39.64
C GLN A 542 -22.63 24.24 38.47
N ARG A 543 -22.50 24.79 37.27
CA ARG A 543 -23.15 24.34 36.03
C ARG A 543 -22.26 23.44 35.18
N LEU A 544 -20.97 23.31 35.50
CA LEU A 544 -20.02 22.53 34.72
C LEU A 544 -20.21 21.04 34.96
N ALA A 545 -20.53 20.32 33.89
CA ALA A 545 -20.50 18.87 33.84
C ALA A 545 -19.09 18.34 33.58
N ALA A 546 -18.34 19.01 32.70
CA ALA A 546 -17.04 18.54 32.26
C ALA A 546 -16.06 19.69 31.98
N VAL A 547 -14.78 19.37 32.17
CA VAL A 547 -13.64 20.10 31.61
C VAL A 547 -12.98 19.18 30.57
N VAL A 548 -12.92 19.62 29.31
CA VAL A 548 -12.42 18.81 28.18
C VAL A 548 -11.15 19.44 27.62
N MET A 549 -10.05 18.69 27.52
CA MET A 549 -8.85 19.23 26.88
C MET A 549 -7.97 18.15 26.25
N GLU A 550 -7.19 18.53 25.25
CA GLU A 550 -6.02 17.71 24.86
C GLU A 550 -4.96 17.85 25.97
N PRO A 551 -4.38 16.76 26.50
CA PRO A 551 -3.36 16.86 27.55
C PRO A 551 -2.05 17.47 27.02
N CYS A 552 -1.81 17.32 25.71
CA CYS A 552 -0.84 18.06 24.91
C CYS A 552 -1.11 17.78 23.42
N ARG A 553 -0.54 18.60 22.53
CA ARG A 553 -0.64 18.36 21.07
C ARG A 553 0.67 18.57 20.32
N GLY A 554 1.33 19.69 20.58
CA GLY A 554 2.62 20.02 19.98
C GLY A 554 3.77 20.07 20.98
N ARG A 555 3.49 20.37 22.25
CA ARG A 555 4.51 20.54 23.29
C ARG A 555 3.93 20.12 24.63
N ASP A 556 4.82 19.81 25.57
CA ASP A 556 4.45 19.55 26.96
C ASP A 556 3.71 20.79 27.54
N PRO A 557 2.73 20.59 28.44
CA PRO A 557 2.12 21.67 29.20
C PRO A 557 3.16 22.42 30.04
N GLU A 558 2.84 23.66 30.44
CA GLU A 558 3.63 24.31 31.47
C GLU A 558 3.64 23.48 32.76
N PRO A 559 4.76 23.47 33.51
CA PRO A 559 4.86 22.70 34.74
C PRO A 559 3.67 22.94 35.68
N GLY A 560 3.03 21.84 36.09
CA GLY A 560 1.87 21.87 36.99
C GLY A 560 0.56 22.38 36.40
N PHE A 561 0.49 22.71 35.10
CA PHE A 561 -0.76 23.19 34.49
C PHE A 561 -1.85 22.10 34.45
N LEU A 562 -1.52 20.87 34.03
CA LEU A 562 -2.51 19.78 34.00
C LEU A 562 -3.02 19.41 35.40
N GLN A 563 -2.11 19.36 36.38
CA GLN A 563 -2.49 19.10 37.77
C GLN A 563 -3.42 20.20 38.29
N TYR A 564 -3.12 21.47 37.98
CA TYR A 564 -3.98 22.58 38.32
C TYR A 564 -5.38 22.45 37.71
N VAL A 565 -5.48 22.18 36.41
CA VAL A 565 -6.79 22.00 35.76
C VAL A 565 -7.56 20.86 36.41
N ARG A 566 -6.90 19.75 36.75
CA ARG A 566 -7.50 18.62 37.46
C ARG A 566 -8.05 19.02 38.82
N ASP A 567 -7.22 19.61 39.67
CA ASP A 567 -7.59 19.98 41.03
C ASP A 567 -8.80 20.93 41.02
N ARG A 568 -8.72 21.98 40.18
CA ARG A 568 -9.76 23.00 40.05
C ARG A 568 -11.07 22.44 39.45
N ALA A 569 -11.00 21.48 38.52
CA ALA A 569 -12.19 20.80 38.00
C ALA A 569 -12.86 19.95 39.09
N HIS A 570 -12.07 19.24 39.91
CA HIS A 570 -12.55 18.43 41.02
C HIS A 570 -13.16 19.27 42.14
N GLU A 571 -12.62 20.45 42.44
CA GLU A 571 -13.19 21.38 43.43
C GLU A 571 -14.63 21.78 43.14
N VAL A 572 -14.99 21.94 41.86
CA VAL A 572 -16.37 22.26 41.45
C VAL A 572 -17.20 21.02 41.12
N GLY A 573 -16.61 19.82 41.20
CA GLY A 573 -17.25 18.54 40.89
C GLY A 573 -17.50 18.30 39.40
N ALA A 574 -16.69 18.89 38.52
CA ALA A 574 -16.75 18.63 37.08
C ALA A 574 -15.86 17.43 36.71
N VAL A 575 -16.28 16.66 35.70
CA VAL A 575 -15.50 15.51 35.17
C VAL A 575 -14.38 16.01 34.26
N LEU A 576 -13.12 15.65 34.55
CA LEU A 576 -11.99 15.95 33.67
C LEU A 576 -11.89 14.90 32.55
N ILE A 577 -11.98 15.36 31.30
CA ILE A 577 -11.90 14.53 30.10
C ILE A 577 -10.65 14.92 29.31
N PHE A 578 -9.74 13.97 29.11
CA PHE A 578 -8.61 14.13 28.19
C PHE A 578 -8.95 13.56 26.80
N ASP A 579 -8.83 14.43 25.79
CA ASP A 579 -8.85 14.06 24.38
C ASP A 579 -7.45 13.64 23.94
N GLU A 580 -7.24 12.34 23.82
CA GLU A 580 -5.99 11.72 23.37
C GLU A 580 -6.12 11.15 21.95
N ILE A 581 -7.12 11.59 21.18
CA ILE A 581 -7.39 11.03 19.85
C ILE A 581 -6.21 11.30 18.90
N THR A 582 -5.53 12.43 19.02
CA THR A 582 -4.40 12.77 18.13
C THR A 582 -3.06 12.34 18.70
N ILE A 583 -2.81 12.64 19.98
CA ILE A 583 -1.49 12.45 20.60
C ILE A 583 -1.31 11.06 21.23
N GLY A 584 -2.41 10.38 21.54
CA GLY A 584 -2.40 9.06 22.17
C GLY A 584 -1.56 8.07 21.38
N TRP A 585 -0.84 7.22 22.12
CA TRP A 585 0.06 6.17 21.59
C TRP A 585 1.31 6.67 20.85
N ARG A 586 1.43 7.97 20.55
CA ARG A 586 2.59 8.53 19.82
C ARG A 586 3.80 8.81 20.71
N LEU A 587 3.55 9.24 21.95
CA LEU A 587 4.60 9.65 22.88
C LEU A 587 5.00 8.54 23.86
N CYS A 588 4.08 7.64 24.16
CA CYS A 588 4.30 6.44 24.97
C CYS A 588 3.13 5.46 24.78
N LEU A 589 3.33 4.22 25.21
CA LEU A 589 2.27 3.21 25.26
C LEU A 589 1.19 3.64 26.27
N GLY A 590 -0.07 3.72 25.83
CA GLY A 590 -1.23 4.08 26.66
C GLY A 590 -1.72 5.52 26.50
N GLY A 591 -0.84 6.50 26.25
CA GLY A 591 -1.25 7.89 26.02
C GLY A 591 -0.42 8.90 26.79
N ALA A 592 -0.41 10.15 26.31
CA ALA A 592 0.44 11.21 26.81
C ALA A 592 0.22 11.48 28.31
N HIS A 593 -1.00 11.33 28.82
CA HIS A 593 -1.32 11.52 30.23
C HIS A 593 -0.48 10.63 31.17
N LEU A 594 -0.12 9.41 30.74
CA LEU A 594 0.77 8.52 31.51
C LEU A 594 2.19 9.07 31.60
N ARG A 595 2.72 9.62 30.49
CA ARG A 595 4.04 10.27 30.48
C ARG A 595 4.03 11.57 31.30
N LEU A 596 2.93 12.32 31.23
CA LEU A 596 2.78 13.61 31.90
C LEU A 596 2.43 13.47 33.39
N GLY A 597 2.10 12.26 33.86
CA GLY A 597 1.89 11.96 35.28
C GLY A 597 0.57 12.48 35.87
N VAL A 598 -0.40 12.87 35.04
CA VAL A 598 -1.70 13.35 35.48
C VAL A 598 -2.78 12.51 34.82
N ALA A 599 -3.51 11.70 35.59
CA ALA A 599 -4.67 10.97 35.05
C ALA A 599 -5.88 11.90 34.88
N PRO A 600 -6.76 11.69 33.90
CA PRO A 600 -8.08 12.30 33.87
C PRO A 600 -9.09 11.44 34.65
N ASP A 601 -10.36 11.87 34.67
CA ASP A 601 -11.47 11.01 35.06
C ASP A 601 -11.96 10.16 33.89
N ILE A 602 -11.87 10.70 32.67
CA ILE A 602 -12.14 10.01 31.40
C ILE A 602 -11.01 10.33 30.40
N ALA A 603 -10.51 9.32 29.69
CA ALA A 603 -9.65 9.50 28.52
C ALA A 603 -10.36 8.99 27.26
N VAL A 604 -10.20 9.71 26.15
CA VAL A 604 -10.75 9.36 24.85
C VAL A 604 -9.64 9.10 23.84
N PHE A 605 -9.63 7.89 23.27
CA PHE A 605 -8.70 7.47 22.22
C PHE A 605 -9.42 7.22 20.90
N GLY A 606 -8.67 7.35 19.81
CA GLY A 606 -9.07 6.95 18.47
C GLY A 606 -7.84 6.88 17.59
N LYS A 607 -8.01 6.99 16.27
CA LYS A 607 -6.90 7.06 15.30
C LYS A 607 -5.89 5.91 15.47
N THR A 608 -4.79 6.18 16.17
CA THR A 608 -3.62 5.31 16.32
C THR A 608 -3.91 3.99 17.02
N ILE A 609 -4.90 3.95 17.92
CA ILE A 609 -5.24 2.75 18.71
C ILE A 609 -5.61 1.53 17.85
N SER A 610 -6.15 1.74 16.65
CA SER A 610 -6.63 0.69 15.74
C SER A 610 -5.98 0.75 14.35
N ASN A 611 -4.89 1.51 14.23
CA ASN A 611 -4.06 1.65 13.03
C ASN A 611 -4.84 1.76 11.70
N GLY A 612 -5.82 2.67 11.64
CA GLY A 612 -6.60 2.95 10.43
C GLY A 612 -7.95 2.25 10.32
N HIS A 613 -8.31 1.36 11.25
CA HIS A 613 -9.65 0.79 11.33
C HIS A 613 -10.58 1.64 12.23
N PRO A 614 -11.89 1.75 11.96
CA PRO A 614 -12.81 2.53 12.79
C PRO A 614 -12.88 2.00 14.23
N LEU A 615 -12.38 2.80 15.18
CA LEU A 615 -12.50 2.56 16.61
C LEU A 615 -12.32 3.89 17.36
N GLY A 616 -13.25 4.18 18.26
CA GLY A 616 -13.05 5.11 19.35
C GLY A 616 -13.13 4.36 20.68
N ALA A 617 -12.33 4.74 21.67
CA ALA A 617 -12.36 4.15 22.99
C ALA A 617 -12.48 5.26 24.05
N ILE A 618 -13.40 5.08 24.97
CA ILE A 618 -13.62 5.94 26.13
C ILE A 618 -13.31 5.07 27.33
N ILE A 619 -12.32 5.45 28.13
CA ILE A 619 -12.01 4.78 29.39
C ILE A 619 -12.19 5.77 30.53
N GLY A 620 -12.61 5.30 31.69
CA GLY A 620 -12.81 6.19 32.83
C GLY A 620 -12.88 5.47 34.16
N THR A 621 -12.85 6.26 35.23
CA THR A 621 -13.16 5.78 36.58
C THR A 621 -14.61 5.31 36.64
N GLY A 622 -14.94 4.36 37.54
CA GLY A 622 -16.32 3.91 37.70
C GLY A 622 -17.28 5.06 38.04
N GLN A 623 -16.84 6.00 38.88
CA GLN A 623 -17.63 7.18 39.25
C GLN A 623 -17.92 8.08 38.04
N ALA A 624 -16.93 8.40 37.22
CA ALA A 624 -17.11 9.28 36.06
C ALA A 624 -17.92 8.62 34.94
N MET A 625 -17.88 7.30 34.84
CA MET A 625 -18.61 6.52 33.85
C MET A 625 -20.04 6.18 34.26
N GLN A 626 -20.47 6.50 35.49
CA GLN A 626 -21.78 6.13 36.04
C GLN A 626 -22.96 6.59 35.17
N GLY A 627 -22.87 7.78 34.56
CA GLY A 627 -23.89 8.30 33.64
C GLY A 627 -24.11 7.44 32.39
N ALA A 628 -23.15 6.59 32.02
CA ALA A 628 -23.29 5.64 30.92
C ALA A 628 -24.34 4.56 31.17
N GLN A 629 -24.65 4.27 32.45
CA GLN A 629 -25.64 3.28 32.88
C GLN A 629 -27.07 3.82 32.78
N GLY A 630 -27.28 5.10 33.13
CA GLY A 630 -28.59 5.74 33.14
C GLY A 630 -28.98 6.44 31.83
N SER A 631 -28.00 6.91 31.04
CA SER A 631 -28.28 7.60 29.78
C SER A 631 -28.46 6.61 28.62
N PHE A 632 -29.44 6.86 27.75
CA PHE A 632 -29.58 6.10 26.51
C PHE A 632 -28.42 6.41 25.56
N ILE A 633 -27.50 5.45 25.45
CA ILE A 633 -26.30 5.51 24.61
C ILE A 633 -26.18 4.13 23.98
N SER A 634 -26.40 3.99 22.68
CA SER A 634 -26.37 2.70 21.97
C SER A 634 -26.21 2.91 20.47
N SER A 635 -25.59 1.95 19.78
CA SER A 635 -25.48 1.90 18.33
C SER A 635 -25.21 0.48 17.85
N SER A 636 -25.87 0.06 16.78
CA SER A 636 -25.76 -1.29 16.23
C SER A 636 -24.35 -1.63 15.75
N TYR A 637 -23.61 -0.65 15.21
CA TYR A 637 -22.28 -0.92 14.69
C TYR A 637 -21.20 -0.91 15.77
N TRP A 638 -21.50 -0.59 17.03
CA TRP A 638 -20.49 -0.65 18.09
C TRP A 638 -20.12 -2.07 18.50
N THR A 639 -20.92 -3.06 18.09
CA THR A 639 -20.73 -4.49 18.36
C THR A 639 -20.07 -5.25 17.21
N ASP A 640 -19.54 -4.57 16.17
CA ASP A 640 -18.68 -5.27 15.21
C ASP A 640 -17.33 -5.65 15.81
N GLY A 641 -16.76 -6.76 15.35
CA GLY A 641 -15.50 -7.29 15.86
C GLY A 641 -14.24 -6.66 15.26
N VAL A 642 -14.33 -5.98 14.11
CA VAL A 642 -13.15 -5.46 13.39
C VAL A 642 -12.43 -4.39 14.20
N GLY A 643 -13.17 -3.43 14.77
CA GLY A 643 -12.59 -2.38 15.62
C GLY A 643 -11.77 -2.96 16.78
N PRO A 644 -12.37 -3.75 17.68
CA PRO A 644 -11.67 -4.38 18.80
C PRO A 644 -10.49 -5.27 18.38
N ALA A 645 -10.65 -6.11 17.36
CA ALA A 645 -9.57 -6.98 16.88
C ALA A 645 -8.36 -6.18 16.35
N ALA A 646 -8.61 -5.10 15.60
CA ALA A 646 -7.56 -4.19 15.15
C ALA A 646 -6.88 -3.48 16.33
N GLY A 647 -7.66 -3.07 17.33
CA GLY A 647 -7.16 -2.44 18.55
C GLY A 647 -6.22 -3.33 19.33
N LEU A 648 -6.63 -4.57 19.60
CA LEU A 648 -5.82 -5.58 20.30
C LEU A 648 -4.52 -5.89 19.57
N ALA A 649 -4.58 -6.11 18.25
CA ALA A 649 -3.40 -6.37 17.44
C ALA A 649 -2.41 -5.19 17.46
N THR A 650 -2.93 -3.96 17.34
CA THR A 650 -2.13 -2.73 17.37
C THR A 650 -1.46 -2.55 18.72
N ILE A 651 -2.22 -2.59 19.82
CA ILE A 651 -1.69 -2.48 21.19
C ILE A 651 -0.68 -3.59 21.48
N GLY A 652 -0.99 -4.83 21.07
CA GLY A 652 -0.10 -5.97 21.23
C GLY A 652 1.24 -5.76 20.54
N LYS A 653 1.23 -5.20 19.33
CA LYS A 653 2.47 -4.86 18.60
C LYS A 653 3.21 -3.70 19.25
N LEU A 654 2.53 -2.60 19.58
CA LEU A 654 3.12 -1.45 20.28
C LEU A 654 3.76 -1.84 21.63
N SER A 655 3.30 -2.92 22.26
CA SER A 655 3.88 -3.44 23.50
C SER A 655 5.21 -4.20 23.28
N ARG A 656 5.55 -4.55 22.04
CA ARG A 656 6.77 -5.32 21.66
C ARG A 656 7.84 -4.48 20.97
N ILE A 657 7.47 -3.32 20.41
CA ILE A 657 8.36 -2.44 19.65
C ILE A 657 8.22 -1.00 20.11
N ASP A 658 9.32 -0.25 20.11
CA ASP A 658 9.36 1.14 20.56
C ASP A 658 9.07 2.10 19.39
N VAL A 659 7.78 2.16 19.01
CA VAL A 659 7.32 3.09 17.97
C VAL A 659 7.50 4.56 18.36
N PRO A 660 7.20 4.99 19.61
CA PRO A 660 7.44 6.37 20.03
C PRO A 660 8.89 6.83 19.81
N ALA A 661 9.89 6.04 20.24
CA ALA A 661 11.29 6.39 20.06
C ALA A 661 11.68 6.48 18.57
N HIS A 662 11.23 5.52 17.76
CA HIS A 662 11.45 5.53 16.31
C HIS A 662 10.86 6.78 15.65
N CYS A 663 9.59 7.10 15.95
CA CYS A 663 8.94 8.29 15.40
C CYS A 663 9.61 9.58 15.85
N ALA A 664 10.11 9.64 17.09
CA ALA A 664 10.87 10.78 17.59
C ALA A 664 12.19 10.97 16.81
N GLN A 665 12.95 9.89 16.61
CA GLN A 665 14.22 9.93 15.88
C GLN A 665 14.03 10.37 14.42
N ILE A 666 13.08 9.76 13.72
CA ILE A 666 12.77 10.10 12.32
C ILE A 666 12.28 11.55 12.20
N GLY A 667 11.39 11.97 13.09
CA GLY A 667 10.87 13.33 13.12
C GLY A 667 11.97 14.38 13.35
N GLU A 668 12.91 14.13 14.27
CA GLU A 668 14.00 15.06 14.53
C GLU A 668 14.95 15.17 13.35
N ARG A 669 15.23 14.05 12.68
CA ARG A 669 16.03 14.06 11.45
C ARG A 669 15.38 14.94 10.38
N MET A 670 14.05 14.88 10.23
CA MET A 670 13.34 15.71 9.26
C MET A 670 13.35 17.20 9.67
N LYS A 671 13.16 17.50 10.96
CA LYS A 671 13.24 18.87 11.47
C LYS A 671 14.62 19.48 11.24
N ALA A 672 15.69 18.71 11.48
CA ALA A 672 17.06 19.13 11.20
C ALA A 672 17.25 19.42 9.70
N ALA A 673 16.85 18.50 8.82
CA ALA A 673 16.95 18.70 7.37
C ALA A 673 16.21 19.97 6.90
N TRP A 674 15.00 20.23 7.41
CA TRP A 674 14.29 21.48 7.08
C TRP A 674 15.05 22.73 7.50
N ARG A 675 15.67 22.75 8.69
CA ARG A 675 16.47 23.88 9.16
C ARG A 675 17.71 24.06 8.28
N ASP A 676 18.46 22.99 8.06
CA ASP A 676 19.73 23.01 7.31
C ASP A 676 19.50 23.48 5.87
N HIS A 677 18.49 22.96 5.18
CA HIS A 677 18.16 23.38 3.81
C HIS A 677 17.59 24.80 3.76
N ALA A 678 16.79 25.20 4.74
CA ALA A 678 16.28 26.57 4.81
C ALA A 678 17.42 27.58 4.98
N GLU A 679 18.37 27.30 5.86
CA GLU A 679 19.57 28.13 6.07
C GLU A 679 20.45 28.17 4.81
N THR A 680 20.74 27.01 4.24
CA THR A 680 21.55 26.87 3.01
C THR A 680 20.98 27.71 1.85
N HIS A 681 19.66 27.74 1.70
CA HIS A 681 18.98 28.46 0.63
C HIS A 681 18.47 29.85 1.03
N GLN A 682 18.75 30.29 2.27
CA GLN A 682 18.31 31.58 2.83
C GLN A 682 16.79 31.81 2.73
N LEU A 683 16.01 30.77 3.01
CA LEU A 683 14.55 30.82 2.94
C LEU A 683 13.93 31.25 4.28
N PRO A 684 12.81 31.99 4.25
CA PRO A 684 12.08 32.38 5.46
C PRO A 684 11.23 31.21 5.96
N VAL A 685 11.88 30.14 6.45
CA VAL A 685 11.20 28.94 6.96
C VAL A 685 11.37 28.87 8.47
N ARG A 686 10.24 28.79 9.18
CA ARG A 686 10.20 28.50 10.62
C ARG A 686 9.77 27.06 10.85
N VAL A 687 10.72 26.23 11.28
CA VAL A 687 10.44 24.87 11.79
C VAL A 687 9.92 24.98 13.22
N ASP A 688 8.82 24.29 13.54
CA ASP A 688 8.24 24.37 14.88
C ASP A 688 9.06 23.60 15.93
N ASP A 689 8.98 24.03 17.19
CA ASP A 689 9.57 23.31 18.33
C ASP A 689 8.64 22.18 18.82
N GLY A 690 7.69 21.76 17.96
CA GLY A 690 6.71 20.75 18.31
C GLY A 690 7.28 19.34 18.38
N TYR A 691 6.47 18.40 18.85
CA TYR A 691 6.84 16.99 18.93
C TYR A 691 7.30 16.46 17.56
N PRO A 692 8.43 15.76 17.49
CA PRO A 692 8.98 15.30 16.22
C PRO A 692 8.07 14.33 15.47
N ALA A 693 7.29 13.53 16.21
CA ALA A 693 6.30 12.62 15.64
C ALA A 693 5.18 13.34 14.85
N LEU A 694 5.01 14.65 15.04
CA LEU A 694 4.04 15.53 14.37
C LEU A 694 4.72 16.81 13.85
N ALA A 695 5.96 16.70 13.36
CA ALA A 695 6.80 17.82 12.98
C ALA A 695 6.19 18.70 11.89
N ARG A 696 6.36 20.03 11.99
CA ARG A 696 5.86 20.99 11.00
C ARG A 696 6.84 22.13 10.76
N PHE A 697 6.63 22.83 9.67
CA PHE A 697 7.23 24.14 9.43
C PHE A 697 6.22 25.07 8.74
N ALA A 698 6.54 26.36 8.70
CA ALA A 698 5.79 27.36 7.94
C ALA A 698 6.74 28.29 7.19
N PHE A 699 6.27 28.84 6.07
CA PHE A 699 6.93 29.95 5.40
C PHE A 699 6.51 31.27 6.05
N GLU A 700 7.46 32.04 6.58
CA GLU A 700 7.26 33.38 7.14
C GLU A 700 7.40 34.44 6.04
N HIS A 701 6.48 34.39 5.07
CA HIS A 701 6.52 35.22 3.89
C HIS A 701 5.11 35.68 3.47
N PRO A 702 4.92 36.87 2.88
CA PRO A 702 3.61 37.32 2.40
C PRO A 702 2.94 36.35 1.40
N GLN A 703 3.75 35.62 0.62
CA GLN A 703 3.31 34.60 -0.33
C GLN A 703 3.38 33.16 0.23
N ALA A 704 3.14 32.97 1.53
CA ALA A 704 3.28 31.67 2.18
C ALA A 704 2.38 30.58 1.56
N ALA A 705 1.19 30.93 1.08
CA ALA A 705 0.27 29.98 0.45
C ALA A 705 0.79 29.52 -0.92
N GLU A 706 1.32 30.43 -1.73
CA GLU A 706 1.96 30.17 -3.01
C GLU A 706 3.21 29.31 -2.83
N LEU A 707 4.07 29.67 -1.86
CA LEU A 707 5.28 28.92 -1.52
C LEU A 707 4.94 27.49 -1.09
N LYS A 708 3.95 27.31 -0.22
CA LYS A 708 3.43 25.99 0.16
C LYS A 708 2.93 25.22 -1.07
N THR A 709 2.15 25.86 -1.93
CA THR A 709 1.58 25.21 -3.13
C THR A 709 2.69 24.74 -4.06
N PHE A 710 3.69 25.59 -4.31
CA PHE A 710 4.84 25.29 -5.15
C PHE A 710 5.72 24.19 -4.54
N TYR A 711 5.97 24.25 -3.22
CA TYR A 711 6.68 23.19 -2.49
C TYR A 711 6.01 21.82 -2.67
N ILE A 712 4.70 21.74 -2.48
CA ILE A 712 3.93 20.50 -2.65
C ILE A 712 3.97 20.04 -4.11
N GLN A 713 3.78 20.96 -5.06
CA GLN A 713 3.84 20.68 -6.49
C GLN A 713 5.16 20.01 -6.89
N CYS A 714 6.30 20.58 -6.49
CA CYS A 714 7.60 20.06 -6.88
C CYS A 714 7.96 18.73 -6.18
N LEU A 715 7.40 18.46 -5.01
CA LEU A 715 7.56 17.17 -4.32
C LEU A 715 6.71 16.06 -4.95
N LEU A 716 5.52 16.39 -5.48
CA LEU A 716 4.71 15.43 -6.24
C LEU A 716 5.46 14.93 -7.47
N ASP A 717 6.19 15.81 -8.17
CA ASP A 717 7.02 15.44 -9.33
C ASP A 717 8.18 14.49 -8.96
N ARG A 718 8.58 14.49 -7.68
CA ARG A 718 9.66 13.67 -7.11
C ARG A 718 9.15 12.39 -6.44
N GLY A 719 7.86 12.07 -6.57
CA GLY A 719 7.28 10.86 -5.98
C GLY A 719 7.04 10.94 -4.47
N PHE A 720 6.77 12.14 -3.93
CA PHE A 720 6.41 12.32 -2.53
C PHE A 720 5.05 13.00 -2.38
N LEU A 721 4.16 12.44 -1.57
CA LEU A 721 3.08 13.22 -0.97
C LEU A 721 3.70 14.04 0.15
N GLY A 722 4.24 15.20 -0.21
CA GLY A 722 4.84 16.14 0.72
C GLY A 722 3.86 17.18 1.22
N HIS A 723 4.04 17.65 2.45
CA HIS A 723 3.33 18.80 3.00
C HIS A 723 4.26 19.56 3.97
N THR A 724 3.86 20.74 4.43
CA THR A 724 4.58 21.49 5.48
C THR A 724 4.43 20.88 6.88
N ALA A 725 4.04 19.61 6.94
CA ALA A 725 3.88 18.82 8.14
C ALA A 725 4.06 17.34 7.78
N ILE A 726 4.75 16.59 8.64
CA ILE A 726 4.91 15.15 8.53
C ILE A 726 4.42 14.47 9.81
N TYR A 727 3.51 13.50 9.66
CA TYR A 727 3.03 12.68 10.77
C TYR A 727 3.71 11.33 10.67
N VAL A 728 4.75 11.16 11.49
CA VAL A 728 5.63 10.01 11.41
C VAL A 728 4.90 8.75 11.87
N SER A 729 5.24 7.64 11.22
CA SER A 729 4.79 6.28 11.53
C SER A 729 5.97 5.32 11.55
N TRP A 730 5.76 4.11 12.06
CA TRP A 730 6.76 3.05 12.11
C TRP A 730 7.36 2.70 10.73
N SER A 731 6.59 2.86 9.65
CA SER A 731 7.04 2.51 8.30
C SER A 731 7.99 3.53 7.66
N HIS A 732 8.12 4.72 8.23
CA HIS A 732 9.09 5.70 7.74
C HIS A 732 10.49 5.30 8.19
N THR A 733 11.36 4.94 7.23
CA THR A 733 12.73 4.51 7.54
C THR A 733 13.73 5.65 7.36
N PRO A 734 14.94 5.54 7.94
CA PRO A 734 16.03 6.49 7.70
C PRO A 734 16.36 6.70 6.22
N GLU A 735 16.21 5.67 5.38
CA GLU A 735 16.50 5.72 3.95
C GLU A 735 15.44 6.53 3.20
N ILE A 736 14.16 6.24 3.45
CA ILE A 736 13.03 6.97 2.83
C ILE A 736 13.07 8.44 3.22
N ILE A 737 13.31 8.73 4.50
CA ILE A 737 13.36 10.11 5.01
C ILE A 737 14.62 10.83 4.55
N GLY A 738 15.72 10.11 4.32
CA GLY A 738 16.91 10.66 3.65
C GLY A 738 16.59 11.10 2.22
N ALA A 739 15.99 10.24 1.42
CA ALA A 739 15.58 10.57 0.05
C ALA A 739 14.56 11.72 0.00
N TYR A 740 13.63 11.77 0.97
CA TYR A 740 12.70 12.88 1.10
C TYR A 740 13.41 14.19 1.47
N ALA A 741 14.38 14.16 2.39
CA ALA A 741 15.18 15.33 2.75
C ALA A 741 15.98 15.87 1.57
N ASP A 742 16.63 15.01 0.78
CA ASP A 742 17.36 15.41 -0.43
C ASP A 742 16.42 16.11 -1.43
N ALA A 743 15.24 15.53 -1.68
CA ALA A 743 14.21 16.12 -2.52
C ALA A 743 13.73 17.49 -1.99
N VAL A 744 13.58 17.64 -0.66
CA VAL A 744 13.24 18.92 -0.04
C VAL A 744 14.34 19.95 -0.25
N GLY A 745 15.61 19.58 -0.13
CA GLY A 745 16.75 20.45 -0.40
C GLY A 745 16.72 21.01 -1.82
N GLU A 746 16.52 20.15 -2.83
CA GLU A 746 16.37 20.58 -4.22
C GLU A 746 15.20 21.56 -4.41
N VAL A 747 14.04 21.24 -3.84
CA VAL A 747 12.84 22.09 -3.95
C VAL A 747 13.03 23.43 -3.24
N PHE A 748 13.73 23.46 -2.11
CA PHE A 748 14.09 24.71 -1.44
C PHE A 748 15.04 25.56 -2.31
N GLY A 749 15.96 24.92 -3.03
CA GLY A 749 16.77 25.59 -4.06
C GLY A 749 15.92 26.22 -5.18
N GLU A 750 14.91 25.50 -5.69
CA GLU A 750 13.97 26.01 -6.69
C GLU A 750 13.12 27.18 -6.15
N ILE A 751 12.63 27.08 -4.91
CA ILE A 751 11.90 28.15 -4.23
C ILE A 751 12.78 29.41 -4.12
N ALA A 752 14.03 29.25 -3.69
CA ALA A 752 14.95 30.38 -3.57
C ALA A 752 15.22 31.04 -4.93
N ALA A 753 15.33 30.24 -6.00
CA ALA A 753 15.44 30.77 -7.35
C ALA A 753 14.18 31.54 -7.79
N ALA A 754 12.99 31.00 -7.51
CA ALA A 754 11.71 31.64 -7.84
C ALA A 754 11.51 32.96 -7.10
N LEU A 755 11.89 33.02 -5.82
CA LEU A 755 11.85 34.25 -5.02
C LEU A 755 12.83 35.31 -5.55
N ARG A 756 14.07 34.92 -5.91
CA ARG A 756 15.05 35.85 -6.50
C ARG A 756 14.60 36.41 -7.85
N GLN A 757 13.90 35.60 -8.65
CA GLN A 757 13.44 35.99 -9.98
C GLN A 757 12.05 36.69 -9.95
N GLY A 758 11.34 36.60 -8.83
CA GLY A 758 10.01 37.21 -8.67
C GLY A 758 8.92 36.51 -9.50
N ASP A 759 9.11 35.25 -9.89
CA ASP A 759 8.26 34.53 -10.85
C ASP A 759 7.49 33.35 -10.23
N LEU A 760 7.48 33.22 -8.89
CA LEU A 760 6.83 32.13 -8.15
C LEU A 760 5.42 31.79 -8.65
N VAL A 761 4.55 32.79 -8.81
CA VAL A 761 3.16 32.59 -9.24
C VAL A 761 3.09 32.04 -10.66
N ALA A 762 4.01 32.48 -11.54
CA ALA A 762 4.08 32.00 -12.92
C ALA A 762 4.55 30.53 -13.01
N ARG A 763 5.20 29.99 -11.96
CA ARG A 763 5.63 28.58 -11.88
C ARG A 763 4.56 27.63 -11.36
N LEU A 764 3.45 28.15 -10.81
CA LEU A 764 2.34 27.32 -10.35
C LEU A 764 1.57 26.75 -11.54
N ARG A 765 1.32 25.42 -11.54
CA ARG A 765 0.56 24.73 -12.59
C ARG A 765 -0.95 24.66 -12.31
N GLY A 766 -1.38 25.21 -11.17
CA GLY A 766 -2.78 25.22 -10.75
C GLY A 766 -3.06 26.34 -9.75
N PRO A 767 -4.31 26.44 -9.27
CA PRO A 767 -4.67 27.42 -8.25
C PRO A 767 -3.83 27.30 -6.98
N VAL A 768 -3.71 28.41 -6.24
CA VAL A 768 -3.08 28.42 -4.92
C VAL A 768 -3.91 27.59 -3.94
N ALA A 769 -3.23 26.84 -3.08
CA ALA A 769 -3.83 26.06 -2.01
C ALA A 769 -4.72 26.94 -1.12
N HIS A 770 -5.90 26.42 -0.77
CA HIS A 770 -6.79 27.09 0.16
C HIS A 770 -6.18 27.12 1.57
N SER A 771 -6.31 28.26 2.24
CA SER A 771 -6.11 28.36 3.68
C SER A 771 -7.38 27.96 4.44
N GLY A 772 -7.20 27.27 5.57
CA GLY A 772 -8.31 26.81 6.41
C GLY A 772 -9.29 25.87 5.69
N PHE A 773 -10.55 25.84 6.14
CA PHE A 773 -11.61 24.98 5.63
C PHE A 773 -12.59 25.70 4.69
N LYS A 774 -12.09 26.58 3.81
CA LYS A 774 -12.92 27.26 2.80
C LYS A 774 -13.77 26.25 2.01
N ARG A 775 -15.07 26.51 1.84
CA ARG A 775 -16.01 25.66 1.09
C ARG A 775 -15.78 25.80 -0.43
N LEU A 776 -16.16 24.77 -1.21
CA LEU A 776 -16.04 24.74 -2.68
C LEU A 776 -17.26 25.32 -3.41
N ILE A 777 -18.02 26.21 -2.76
CA ILE A 777 -19.29 26.75 -3.27
C ILE A 777 -19.03 27.62 -4.50
#